data_AF-A0ABC8LT19-F1
#
_entry.id   AF-A0ABC8LT19-F1
#
_cell.length_a   1.000
_cell.length_b   1.000
_cell.length_c   1.000
_cell.angle_alpha   90.00
_cell.angle_beta   90.00
_cell.angle_gamma   90.00
#
_symmetry.space_group_name_H-M   'P 1'
#
loop_
_entity.id
_entity.type
_entity.pdbx_description
1 polymer ?
#
loop_
_entity_poly.entity_id
_entity_poly.type
_entity_poly.pdbx_seq_one_letter_code
_entity_poly.pdbx_strand_id
1 'polypeptide(L)'
;MPNQQSSIQPDDIISKVRSGSEISNYHIEVPDDDNEEDVVILRESHHIASKRQRVEAHETLEPGVEVVEPMESGDVQTTREGEANNAVDTTVLPLENPKKRDVSLVERFTEEEIEMHIKSLHEGSVELKDTETCQLCGDGLLLFPAPPLYCSLCPKRIEYEASYYTPQETINGAQHQICNPCYRKKRKFTLSGVTITKANLLKHNNDANNQDIEEWVCCETCEKWQHQICGLYNRDKDIDKTSDYICPHCLLKERKSNNNMGSVHENTDLGAKDLPETILSDFIEKRLKRRLKEERHQTATATGKSTDDVSVLDDLTLRVVFSADKISHVNKTFVDFLHDKDYPSEFPYRSKVILLFQKVDGVDVCIFALFVQEFGSECSKPNKRSVYFRPERVTFSGEALQTFVYHEILIGYLEYCKFRGFITGYIWVCPPPEGEDFVMYSHPKTQQTPNHENLREWYKSMLDKAKKQKVVTNVTNLYDRFFVSTCNNSTAALLPYFEGSFWSDKAEILSQEIEENGNEIMDADVKNIWLMQELGDLISNKRENLIVVDLNYTCTRCSKAILSGLRWFCRKCENLQLCQRCHDQEEERPGEHTYTMDGEEKHSLSKVNMNVQPTTEDNDVILGNNNTFQTRQMFLSFSEKHNYSFDTLRRTKYSSMMILHHLHASNELHHSQISTGGLLKVTCMGCQKDVSRTIYYTCLVSSCNYRACTSCNNSNNVLPRIHLFPVVPSIHGIPPIPIGAFEILEALLHAHACKHTSTGSCSYPRCSDVKTLFNHSEVCEKQRGACNTCTNFRMRYEGAVQYESSHGVVVFSVKDLVTLQ
;
A
#
# COMPACT_ATOMS: atom_id res chain seq x y z
N MET A 1 -22.81 -32.00 55.81
CA MET A 1 -23.34 -31.23 56.95
C MET A 1 -22.92 -31.93 58.23
N PRO A 2 -22.44 -31.24 59.27
CA PRO A 2 -22.44 -29.78 59.52
C PRO A 2 -20.99 -29.21 59.53
N ASN A 3 -20.68 -27.92 59.63
CA ASN A 3 -21.26 -26.62 59.30
C ASN A 3 -20.21 -25.57 59.78
N GLN A 4 -20.32 -24.32 59.30
CA GLN A 4 -19.76 -23.07 59.88
C GLN A 4 -18.30 -22.67 59.55
N GLN A 5 -18.14 -21.59 58.75
CA GLN A 5 -17.85 -20.18 59.14
C GLN A 5 -16.36 -19.99 59.52
N SER A 6 -15.56 -19.16 58.87
CA SER A 6 -15.67 -17.70 58.87
C SER A 6 -14.54 -17.05 58.06
N SER A 7 -14.80 -15.82 57.63
CA SER A 7 -13.91 -14.75 57.14
C SER A 7 -12.54 -14.63 57.81
N ILE A 8 -11.53 -14.11 57.10
CA ILE A 8 -10.56 -13.09 57.56
C ILE A 8 -9.68 -12.64 56.35
N GLN A 9 -9.47 -11.32 56.24
CA GLN A 9 -8.53 -10.64 55.32
C GLN A 9 -7.05 -10.98 55.61
N PRO A 10 -6.11 -10.48 54.78
CA PRO A 10 -5.11 -9.63 55.44
C PRO A 10 -4.69 -8.40 54.63
N ASP A 11 -4.64 -7.26 55.35
CA ASP A 11 -3.76 -6.12 55.08
C ASP A 11 -2.33 -6.42 55.57
N ASP A 12 -1.38 -5.82 54.85
CA ASP A 12 -0.10 -5.23 55.25
C ASP A 12 0.91 -6.00 56.15
N ILE A 13 2.20 -5.90 55.79
CA ILE A 13 3.24 -5.15 56.57
C ILE A 13 4.68 -5.53 56.16
N ILE A 14 5.38 -4.57 55.53
CA ILE A 14 6.66 -3.95 55.91
C ILE A 14 8.00 -4.77 55.88
N SER A 15 8.85 -4.33 54.93
CA SER A 15 10.29 -3.94 55.01
C SER A 15 11.40 -4.88 55.52
N LYS A 16 12.52 -4.88 54.78
CA LYS A 16 13.94 -4.74 55.22
C LYS A 16 14.84 -4.69 53.96
N VAL A 17 15.45 -3.57 53.56
CA VAL A 17 16.67 -2.88 54.07
C VAL A 17 18.01 -3.54 53.67
N ARG A 18 18.79 -2.81 52.84
CA ARG A 18 20.29 -2.73 52.70
C ARG A 18 21.01 -3.98 52.16
N SER A 19 22.18 -3.94 51.47
CA SER A 19 23.19 -2.93 51.08
C SER A 19 24.35 -3.64 50.33
N GLY A 20 25.14 -2.91 49.53
CA GLY A 20 26.58 -3.16 49.25
C GLY A 20 26.89 -3.96 47.97
N SER A 21 27.49 -3.35 46.93
CA SER A 21 28.96 -3.11 46.70
C SER A 21 29.63 -4.37 46.10
N GLU A 22 30.43 -4.42 45.02
CA GLU A 22 31.58 -3.61 44.58
C GLU A 22 32.05 -3.99 43.13
N ILE A 23 32.57 -2.99 42.40
CA ILE A 23 33.85 -2.91 41.63
C ILE A 23 34.14 -3.83 40.41
N SER A 24 34.34 -3.21 39.23
CA SER A 24 35.63 -3.10 38.48
C SER A 24 35.41 -2.46 37.09
N ASN A 25 35.82 -1.20 36.88
CA ASN A 25 37.04 -0.73 36.20
C ASN A 25 37.30 -1.29 34.78
N TYR A 26 37.12 -0.44 33.76
CA TYR A 26 38.17 -0.08 32.77
C TYR A 26 37.86 1.32 32.20
N HIS A 27 38.93 2.04 31.91
CA HIS A 27 39.04 3.51 31.76
C HIS A 27 39.72 3.82 30.41
N ILE A 28 39.67 5.10 29.98
CA ILE A 28 40.52 5.78 28.96
C ILE A 28 40.01 5.67 27.49
N GLU A 29 39.83 6.72 26.68
CA GLU A 29 39.96 8.19 26.78
C GLU A 29 39.16 8.86 25.63
N VAL A 30 38.67 10.07 25.90
CA VAL A 30 38.19 11.09 24.95
C VAL A 30 39.18 12.26 25.02
N PRO A 31 39.38 13.03 23.94
CA PRO A 31 39.79 14.42 24.07
C PRO A 31 38.65 15.36 23.68
N ASP A 32 38.22 16.14 24.67
CA ASP A 32 37.54 17.42 24.50
C ASP A 32 38.48 18.44 23.84
N ASP A 33 37.91 19.43 23.13
CA ASP A 33 38.40 20.80 23.30
C ASP A 33 37.29 21.82 23.06
N ASP A 34 37.27 22.79 23.96
CA ASP A 34 36.31 23.86 24.15
C ASP A 34 36.42 24.96 23.07
N ASN A 35 35.35 25.76 22.92
CA ASN A 35 35.45 27.21 23.09
C ASN A 35 34.08 27.89 23.13
N GLU A 36 33.86 28.56 24.26
CA GLU A 36 33.07 29.77 24.51
C GLU A 36 33.29 30.83 23.39
N GLU A 37 32.48 31.84 23.11
CA GLU A 37 31.63 32.69 23.95
C GLU A 37 30.76 33.59 23.03
N ASP A 38 29.87 34.39 23.65
CA ASP A 38 29.27 35.64 23.21
C ASP A 38 27.79 35.74 22.78
N VAL A 39 27.05 36.35 23.70
CA VAL A 39 25.71 36.93 23.64
C VAL A 39 25.82 38.38 23.18
N VAL A 40 25.07 38.78 22.14
CA VAL A 40 24.77 40.20 21.88
C VAL A 40 23.28 40.37 21.52
N ILE A 41 22.59 41.13 22.37
CA ILE A 41 21.24 41.68 22.15
C ILE A 41 21.40 43.03 21.44
N LEU A 42 20.73 43.29 20.30
CA LEU A 42 20.31 44.66 19.90
C LEU A 42 19.11 44.68 18.91
N ARG A 43 18.02 45.24 19.43
CA ARG A 43 16.92 46.10 18.92
C ARG A 43 16.70 46.45 17.42
N GLU A 44 15.42 46.72 17.17
CA GLU A 44 14.68 47.26 16.01
C GLU A 44 15.29 48.49 15.29
N SER A 45 15.04 48.62 13.96
CA SER A 45 14.21 49.68 13.31
C SER A 45 14.68 50.15 11.91
N HIS A 46 13.67 50.39 11.04
CA HIS A 46 13.56 51.36 9.93
C HIS A 46 14.04 51.10 8.47
N HIS A 47 13.02 51.06 7.59
CA HIS A 47 12.80 51.77 6.31
C HIS A 47 13.96 52.17 5.38
N ILE A 48 13.79 51.86 4.08
CA ILE A 48 13.83 52.74 2.86
C ILE A 48 13.70 51.79 1.63
N ALA A 49 12.54 51.67 0.98
CA ALA A 49 12.12 52.39 -0.23
C ALA A 49 13.10 52.40 -1.42
N SER A 50 12.80 51.64 -2.49
CA SER A 50 13.08 52.10 -3.87
C SER A 50 12.18 51.47 -4.93
N LYS A 51 11.24 52.30 -5.39
CA LYS A 51 10.71 52.57 -6.74
C LYS A 51 10.61 51.47 -7.82
N ARG A 52 9.36 51.39 -8.31
CA ARG A 52 8.86 50.99 -9.64
C ARG A 52 9.38 51.88 -10.79
N GLN A 53 9.48 51.26 -11.97
CA GLN A 53 9.15 51.77 -13.33
C GLN A 53 9.12 50.49 -14.21
N ARG A 54 8.06 50.01 -14.87
CA ARG A 54 7.00 50.53 -15.77
C ARG A 54 7.55 51.32 -16.97
N VAL A 55 7.55 50.66 -18.13
CA VAL A 55 7.32 51.26 -19.45
C VAL A 55 6.29 50.39 -20.19
N GLU A 56 5.27 51.06 -20.69
CA GLU A 56 4.13 50.56 -21.48
C GLU A 56 4.32 50.87 -22.98
N ALA A 57 3.40 50.31 -23.78
CA ALA A 57 2.82 50.77 -25.07
C ALA A 57 3.03 49.75 -26.22
N HIS A 58 1.98 49.04 -26.68
CA HIS A 58 0.91 49.44 -27.65
C HIS A 58 1.46 49.56 -29.09
N GLU A 59 0.93 48.91 -30.15
CA GLU A 59 -0.37 49.09 -30.84
C GLU A 59 -0.61 47.92 -31.84
N THR A 60 -1.72 47.16 -31.78
CA THR A 60 -2.97 47.16 -32.60
C THR A 60 -2.86 47.00 -34.12
N LEU A 61 -3.60 46.02 -34.70
CA LEU A 61 -4.68 46.19 -35.71
C LEU A 61 -5.27 44.82 -36.17
N GLU A 62 -6.60 44.73 -36.21
CA GLU A 62 -7.51 43.68 -36.75
C GLU A 62 -8.32 44.30 -37.93
N PRO A 63 -9.32 43.65 -38.59
CA PRO A 63 -9.59 42.24 -38.97
C PRO A 63 -10.12 42.10 -40.44
N GLY A 64 -10.52 40.88 -40.86
CA GLY A 64 -11.31 40.67 -42.09
C GLY A 64 -11.90 39.25 -42.21
N VAL A 65 -13.23 39.19 -42.31
CA VAL A 65 -14.13 38.02 -42.39
C VAL A 65 -14.69 37.88 -43.82
N GLU A 66 -15.02 36.67 -44.27
CA GLU A 66 -16.19 36.26 -45.10
C GLU A 66 -15.99 34.82 -45.65
N VAL A 67 -16.95 33.89 -45.87
CA VAL A 67 -18.33 33.59 -45.45
C VAL A 67 -18.77 32.32 -46.26
N VAL A 68 -19.76 31.59 -45.74
CA VAL A 68 -20.63 30.52 -46.31
C VAL A 68 -20.23 29.04 -46.17
N GLU A 69 -21.28 28.28 -45.87
CA GLU A 69 -21.46 26.96 -45.28
C GLU A 69 -22.13 26.02 -46.36
N PRO A 70 -22.84 24.90 -46.05
CA PRO A 70 -22.50 23.53 -46.44
C PRO A 70 -23.58 22.84 -47.32
N MET A 71 -23.54 21.49 -47.42
CA MET A 71 -24.61 20.49 -47.76
C MET A 71 -24.03 19.38 -48.66
N GLU A 72 -24.43 18.10 -48.66
CA GLU A 72 -25.20 17.21 -47.79
C GLU A 72 -24.97 15.76 -48.30
N SER A 73 -25.32 14.79 -47.45
CA SER A 73 -25.51 13.34 -47.59
C SER A 73 -25.83 12.68 -48.95
N GLY A 74 -25.47 11.39 -49.08
CA GLY A 74 -26.13 10.45 -49.99
C GLY A 74 -25.60 9.01 -49.92
N ASP A 75 -26.41 8.12 -49.34
CA ASP A 75 -26.24 6.67 -49.18
C ASP A 75 -26.12 5.87 -50.51
N VAL A 76 -25.59 4.63 -50.44
CA VAL A 76 -26.33 3.36 -50.72
C VAL A 76 -25.38 2.18 -51.08
N GLN A 77 -25.78 1.04 -50.51
CA GLN A 77 -25.34 -0.35 -50.54
C GLN A 77 -25.14 -1.10 -51.89
N THR A 78 -24.32 -2.18 -51.77
CA THR A 78 -24.49 -3.57 -52.28
C THR A 78 -23.98 -4.05 -53.67
N THR A 79 -23.04 -5.00 -53.58
CA THR A 79 -22.96 -6.37 -54.19
C THR A 79 -22.43 -6.65 -55.61
N ARG A 80 -21.55 -7.68 -55.62
CA ARG A 80 -21.37 -8.84 -56.54
C ARG A 80 -20.32 -8.82 -57.67
N GLU A 81 -19.34 -9.73 -57.47
CA GLU A 81 -18.73 -10.74 -58.37
C GLU A 81 -18.59 -10.49 -59.88
N GLY A 82 -17.40 -10.76 -60.43
CA GLY A 82 -17.19 -11.00 -61.87
C GLY A 82 -15.74 -10.95 -62.35
N GLU A 83 -15.26 -12.06 -62.89
CA GLU A 83 -13.89 -12.46 -63.28
C GLU A 83 -13.17 -11.68 -64.42
N ALA A 84 -11.84 -11.89 -64.46
CA ALA A 84 -10.97 -12.15 -65.62
C ALA A 84 -10.09 -11.03 -66.24
N ASN A 85 -8.78 -11.24 -66.03
CA ASN A 85 -7.64 -11.13 -66.97
C ASN A 85 -7.23 -9.76 -67.55
N ASN A 86 -6.03 -9.31 -67.14
CA ASN A 86 -4.91 -9.14 -68.08
C ASN A 86 -3.58 -9.01 -67.33
N ALA A 87 -2.63 -9.85 -67.77
CA ALA A 87 -1.27 -9.95 -67.26
C ALA A 87 -0.40 -8.78 -67.75
N VAL A 88 0.38 -8.18 -66.83
CA VAL A 88 1.69 -7.62 -67.15
C VAL A 88 2.63 -8.06 -66.05
N ASP A 89 3.60 -8.86 -66.47
CA ASP A 89 4.69 -9.43 -65.69
C ASP A 89 5.62 -8.29 -65.21
N THR A 90 5.63 -8.04 -63.90
CA THR A 90 6.71 -7.29 -63.25
C THR A 90 7.14 -8.12 -62.07
N THR A 91 8.33 -8.69 -62.18
CA THR A 91 9.01 -9.48 -61.15
C THR A 91 9.29 -8.58 -59.93
N VAL A 92 8.34 -8.55 -59.01
CA VAL A 92 8.53 -8.06 -57.64
C VAL A 92 8.99 -9.26 -56.83
N LEU A 93 10.25 -9.23 -56.39
CA LEU A 93 10.72 -10.10 -55.31
C LEU A 93 9.73 -10.00 -54.14
N PRO A 94 9.28 -11.10 -53.53
CA PRO A 94 8.39 -11.01 -52.37
C PRO A 94 9.09 -10.14 -51.33
N LEU A 95 8.50 -9.01 -50.99
CA LEU A 95 8.85 -8.26 -49.80
C LEU A 95 8.62 -9.25 -48.66
N GLU A 96 9.70 -9.81 -48.10
CA GLU A 96 9.59 -10.61 -46.88
C GLU A 96 8.84 -9.75 -45.87
N ASN A 97 7.68 -10.22 -45.41
CA ASN A 97 7.02 -9.60 -44.27
C ASN A 97 8.08 -9.51 -43.16
N PRO A 98 8.35 -8.32 -42.60
CA PRO A 98 9.33 -8.20 -41.53
C PRO A 98 8.91 -9.16 -40.41
N LYS A 99 9.80 -10.09 -40.07
CA LYS A 99 9.58 -11.03 -38.97
C LYS A 99 9.31 -10.24 -37.69
N LYS A 100 8.49 -10.82 -36.81
CA LYS A 100 8.07 -10.22 -35.55
C LYS A 100 9.30 -9.97 -34.67
N ARG A 101 9.59 -8.69 -34.36
CA ARG A 101 10.64 -8.23 -33.44
C ARG A 101 9.99 -7.73 -32.17
N ASP A 102 9.45 -8.60 -31.33
CA ASP A 102 8.79 -8.18 -30.08
C ASP A 102 9.28 -8.91 -28.83
N VAL A 103 10.35 -9.70 -28.97
CA VAL A 103 10.87 -10.60 -27.93
C VAL A 103 11.99 -9.99 -27.09
N SER A 104 12.58 -8.88 -27.53
CA SER A 104 13.62 -8.16 -26.80
C SER A 104 13.01 -7.03 -25.98
N LEU A 105 13.12 -7.12 -24.65
CA LEU A 105 12.63 -6.08 -23.76
C LEU A 105 13.46 -4.78 -23.81
N VAL A 106 14.63 -4.82 -24.45
CA VAL A 106 15.55 -3.68 -24.64
C VAL A 106 15.08 -2.75 -25.75
N GLU A 107 14.18 -3.20 -26.62
CA GLU A 107 13.65 -2.39 -27.73
C GLU A 107 12.92 -1.13 -27.25
N ARG A 108 12.43 -1.10 -26.00
CA ARG A 108 11.80 0.10 -25.41
C ARG A 108 12.80 1.13 -24.86
N PHE A 109 14.07 0.77 -24.69
CA PHE A 109 15.04 1.64 -24.02
C PHE A 109 15.45 2.75 -24.98
N THR A 110 15.86 3.90 -24.47
CA THR A 110 16.63 4.92 -25.23
C THR A 110 18.05 4.45 -25.48
N GLU A 111 18.81 5.13 -26.35
CA GLU A 111 20.22 4.77 -26.58
C GLU A 111 21.04 4.85 -25.28
N GLU A 112 20.80 5.89 -24.48
CA GLU A 112 21.45 6.08 -23.19
C GLU A 112 21.10 4.97 -22.20
N GLU A 113 19.82 4.57 -22.12
CA GLU A 113 19.39 3.47 -21.25
C GLU A 113 20.00 2.12 -21.67
N ILE A 114 20.17 1.87 -22.96
CA ILE A 114 20.89 0.68 -23.46
C ILE A 114 22.35 0.70 -23.02
N GLU A 115 23.03 1.83 -23.15
CA GLU A 115 24.43 1.97 -22.73
C GLU A 115 24.60 1.77 -21.22
N MET A 116 23.70 2.35 -20.41
CA MET A 116 23.70 2.15 -18.95
C MET A 116 23.45 0.70 -18.58
N HIS A 117 22.49 0.03 -19.23
CA HIS A 117 22.22 -1.39 -18.99
C HIS A 117 23.46 -2.25 -19.26
N ILE A 118 24.09 -2.10 -20.44
CA ILE A 118 25.31 -2.84 -20.79
C ILE A 118 26.43 -2.60 -19.78
N LYS A 119 26.62 -1.34 -19.36
CA LYS A 119 27.63 -0.99 -18.35
C LYS A 119 27.37 -1.69 -17.01
N SER A 120 26.11 -1.75 -16.57
CA SER A 120 25.73 -2.39 -15.30
C SER A 120 25.97 -3.91 -15.26
N LEU A 121 26.09 -4.57 -16.42
CA LEU A 121 26.32 -6.02 -16.50
C LEU A 121 27.74 -6.46 -16.11
N HIS A 122 28.70 -5.52 -16.10
CA HIS A 122 30.11 -5.81 -15.83
C HIS A 122 30.48 -5.74 -14.33
N GLU A 123 29.56 -5.31 -13.48
CA GLU A 123 29.78 -5.21 -12.03
C GLU A 123 29.46 -6.55 -11.35
N GLY A 124 30.47 -7.44 -11.21
CA GLY A 124 30.36 -8.63 -10.35
C GLY A 124 30.94 -9.96 -10.85
N SER A 125 31.88 -9.98 -11.80
CA SER A 125 32.42 -11.22 -12.39
C SER A 125 33.25 -12.06 -11.41
N VAL A 126 32.96 -13.36 -11.31
CA VAL A 126 33.90 -14.39 -10.82
C VAL A 126 34.41 -15.15 -12.04
N GLU A 127 35.72 -15.10 -12.27
CA GLU A 127 36.34 -15.73 -13.44
C GLU A 127 36.21 -17.27 -13.39
N LEU A 128 35.49 -17.84 -14.36
CA LEU A 128 35.73 -19.20 -14.84
C LEU A 128 36.17 -19.10 -16.31
N LYS A 129 37.46 -19.36 -16.54
CA LYS A 129 38.07 -19.40 -17.88
C LYS A 129 37.96 -20.82 -18.42
N ASP A 130 36.96 -21.05 -19.27
CA ASP A 130 36.99 -21.89 -20.47
C ASP A 130 35.56 -22.06 -21.01
N THR A 131 35.37 -21.87 -22.33
CA THR A 131 34.13 -21.93 -23.14
C THR A 131 33.35 -20.61 -23.37
N GLU A 132 32.52 -20.62 -24.44
CA GLU A 132 31.81 -19.51 -25.08
C GLU A 132 31.29 -18.46 -24.10
N THR A 133 31.83 -17.24 -24.18
CA THR A 133 31.49 -16.13 -23.27
C THR A 133 30.33 -15.31 -23.79
N CYS A 134 29.46 -14.85 -22.90
CA CYS A 134 28.41 -13.89 -23.20
C CYS A 134 29.01 -12.58 -23.74
N GLN A 135 28.53 -12.13 -24.89
CA GLN A 135 29.02 -10.89 -25.49
C GLN A 135 28.77 -9.64 -24.62
N LEU A 136 27.74 -9.67 -23.77
CA LEU A 136 27.30 -8.49 -23.01
C LEU A 136 28.00 -8.35 -21.65
N CYS A 137 28.20 -9.44 -20.90
CA CYS A 137 28.84 -9.41 -19.60
C CYS A 137 30.27 -9.97 -19.58
N GLY A 138 30.67 -10.70 -20.63
CA GLY A 138 31.98 -11.33 -20.73
C GLY A 138 32.14 -12.64 -19.93
N ASP A 139 31.14 -13.03 -19.13
CA ASP A 139 31.17 -14.26 -18.36
C ASP A 139 30.78 -15.50 -19.20
N GLY A 140 31.29 -16.67 -18.79
CA GLY A 140 30.84 -17.98 -19.27
C GLY A 140 29.55 -18.42 -18.57
N LEU A 141 29.43 -19.70 -18.20
CA LEU A 141 28.22 -20.24 -17.57
C LEU A 141 27.89 -19.58 -16.21
N LEU A 142 26.63 -19.15 -16.05
CA LEU A 142 26.10 -18.58 -14.80
C LEU A 142 24.99 -19.48 -14.24
N LEU A 143 25.01 -19.73 -12.93
CA LEU A 143 24.05 -20.60 -12.22
C LEU A 143 23.07 -19.79 -11.38
N PHE A 144 21.80 -20.17 -11.40
CA PHE A 144 20.79 -19.63 -10.50
C PHE A 144 21.07 -20.01 -9.03
N PRO A 145 20.52 -19.26 -8.05
CA PRO A 145 20.60 -19.66 -6.65
C PRO A 145 19.95 -21.03 -6.45
N ALA A 146 20.52 -21.87 -5.60
CA ALA A 146 19.93 -23.19 -5.36
C ALA A 146 18.56 -23.03 -4.67
N PRO A 147 17.50 -23.68 -5.19
CA PRO A 147 16.18 -23.60 -4.57
C PRO A 147 16.24 -24.18 -3.14
N PRO A 148 15.51 -23.60 -2.18
CA PRO A 148 15.52 -24.08 -0.81
C PRO A 148 14.90 -25.48 -0.72
N LEU A 149 15.66 -26.44 -0.17
CA LEU A 149 15.19 -27.81 0.04
C LEU A 149 14.67 -27.99 1.47
N TYR A 150 13.47 -28.52 1.62
CA TYR A 150 12.84 -28.76 2.94
C TYR A 150 12.64 -30.25 3.22
N CYS A 151 12.79 -30.63 4.48
CA CYS A 151 12.51 -32.00 4.90
C CYS A 151 10.99 -32.24 4.97
N SER A 152 10.49 -33.30 4.32
CA SER A 152 9.08 -33.69 4.41
C SER A 152 8.66 -34.27 5.78
N LEU A 153 9.62 -34.49 6.69
CA LEU A 153 9.37 -35.10 8.02
C LEU A 153 9.59 -34.14 9.19
N CYS A 154 10.15 -32.96 8.94
CA CYS A 154 10.39 -31.95 9.98
C CYS A 154 10.43 -30.56 9.34
N PRO A 155 10.17 -29.49 10.10
CA PRO A 155 10.10 -28.14 9.55
C PRO A 155 11.48 -27.54 9.20
N LYS A 156 12.53 -28.36 9.07
CA LYS A 156 13.90 -27.87 8.85
C LYS A 156 14.25 -27.87 7.37
N ARG A 157 14.88 -26.77 6.94
CA ARG A 157 15.61 -26.66 5.68
C ARG A 157 16.84 -27.57 5.67
N ILE A 158 17.15 -28.13 4.50
CA ILE A 158 18.35 -28.91 4.23
C ILE A 158 19.43 -27.91 3.79
N GLU A 159 20.49 -27.81 4.59
CA GLU A 159 21.59 -26.88 4.35
C GLU A 159 22.36 -27.20 3.05
N TYR A 160 23.08 -26.21 2.51
CA TYR A 160 23.99 -26.41 1.39
C TYR A 160 25.08 -27.43 1.77
N GLU A 161 25.49 -28.25 0.81
CA GLU A 161 26.36 -29.43 0.95
C GLU A 161 25.84 -30.54 1.88
N ALA A 162 24.69 -30.37 2.53
CA ALA A 162 24.13 -31.40 3.39
C ALA A 162 23.58 -32.56 2.55
N SER A 163 23.83 -33.79 3.01
CA SER A 163 23.20 -34.96 2.41
C SER A 163 21.71 -35.02 2.75
N TYR A 164 20.91 -35.40 1.76
CA TYR A 164 19.49 -35.68 1.90
C TYR A 164 19.09 -36.94 1.13
N TYR A 165 17.87 -37.40 1.36
CA TYR A 165 17.39 -38.66 0.83
C TYR A 165 16.04 -38.47 0.14
N THR A 166 15.87 -39.05 -1.04
CA THR A 166 14.62 -39.00 -1.82
C THR A 166 14.12 -40.41 -2.09
N PRO A 167 12.81 -40.64 -2.15
CA PRO A 167 12.23 -41.88 -2.68
C PRO A 167 12.70 -42.15 -4.11
N GLN A 168 12.99 -43.42 -4.42
CA GLN A 168 13.35 -43.84 -5.77
C GLN A 168 12.20 -43.63 -6.78
N GLU A 169 10.96 -43.67 -6.31
CA GLU A 169 9.76 -43.38 -7.09
C GLU A 169 9.02 -42.19 -6.49
N THR A 170 8.48 -41.32 -7.34
CA THR A 170 7.59 -40.23 -6.90
C THR A 170 6.38 -40.79 -6.19
N ILE A 171 6.10 -40.30 -4.98
CA ILE A 171 4.96 -40.76 -4.19
C ILE A 171 3.80 -39.78 -4.42
N ASN A 172 2.67 -40.28 -4.92
CA ASN A 172 1.49 -39.47 -5.19
C ASN A 172 1.79 -38.21 -6.04
N GLY A 173 2.73 -38.31 -6.99
CA GLY A 173 3.13 -37.20 -7.86
C GLY A 173 4.00 -36.12 -7.21
N ALA A 174 4.38 -36.27 -5.94
CA ALA A 174 5.25 -35.35 -5.22
C ALA A 174 6.65 -35.94 -4.98
N GLN A 175 7.68 -35.12 -5.18
CA GLN A 175 9.05 -35.47 -4.82
C GLN A 175 9.30 -35.08 -3.36
N HIS A 176 9.56 -36.07 -2.51
CA HIS A 176 9.80 -35.85 -1.08
C HIS A 176 11.30 -35.85 -0.79
N GLN A 177 11.78 -34.89 0.02
CA GLN A 177 13.15 -34.89 0.54
C GLN A 177 13.16 -35.18 2.04
N ILE A 178 14.10 -36.01 2.50
CA ILE A 178 14.33 -36.33 3.91
C ILE A 178 15.73 -35.87 4.31
N CYS A 179 15.83 -34.99 5.30
CA CYS A 179 17.13 -34.55 5.80
C CYS A 179 17.89 -35.68 6.52
N ASN A 180 19.22 -35.63 6.50
CA ASN A 180 20.07 -36.62 7.17
C ASN A 180 19.73 -36.84 8.67
N PRO A 181 19.43 -35.81 9.48
CA PRO A 181 18.97 -36.01 10.86
C PRO A 181 17.70 -36.87 10.99
N CYS A 182 16.68 -36.63 10.14
CA CYS A 182 15.45 -37.43 10.15
C CYS A 182 15.68 -38.85 9.65
N TYR A 183 16.49 -38.99 8.59
CA TYR A 183 16.89 -40.29 8.05
C TYR A 183 17.60 -41.15 9.11
N ARG A 184 18.49 -40.57 9.93
CA ARG A 184 19.21 -41.31 10.98
C ARG A 184 18.28 -41.81 12.09
N LYS A 185 17.27 -41.02 12.49
CA LYS A 185 16.40 -41.31 13.64
C LYS A 185 15.38 -42.43 13.40
N LYS A 186 14.85 -42.57 12.17
CA LYS A 186 13.77 -43.54 11.87
C LYS A 186 14.26 -44.68 10.97
N ARG A 187 13.64 -45.86 11.07
CA ARG A 187 13.88 -47.01 10.18
C ARG A 187 12.87 -47.12 9.03
N LYS A 188 11.66 -46.61 9.25
CA LYS A 188 10.57 -46.50 8.28
C LYS A 188 10.03 -45.08 8.32
N PHE A 189 9.60 -44.58 7.16
CA PHE A 189 9.13 -43.21 6.98
C PHE A 189 7.73 -43.26 6.38
N THR A 190 6.82 -42.45 6.92
CA THR A 190 5.49 -42.28 6.33
C THR A 190 5.50 -40.95 5.59
N LEU A 191 5.36 -41.01 4.27
CA LEU A 191 5.32 -39.84 3.38
C LEU A 191 3.97 -39.88 2.66
N SER A 192 3.13 -38.86 2.84
CA SER A 192 1.81 -38.77 2.18
C SER A 192 0.96 -40.04 2.34
N GLY A 193 0.99 -40.66 3.52
CA GLY A 193 0.28 -41.90 3.84
C GLY A 193 0.96 -43.20 3.40
N VAL A 194 2.05 -43.14 2.62
CA VAL A 194 2.80 -44.31 2.13
C VAL A 194 4.00 -44.59 3.04
N THR A 195 4.18 -45.85 3.43
CA THR A 195 5.32 -46.26 4.27
C THR A 195 6.49 -46.72 3.40
N ILE A 196 7.63 -46.05 3.55
CA ILE A 196 8.87 -46.33 2.82
C ILE A 196 9.97 -46.77 3.77
N THR A 197 10.79 -47.70 3.30
CA THR A 197 11.98 -48.18 4.01
C THR A 197 13.25 -47.54 3.45
N LYS A 198 14.34 -47.55 4.23
CA LYS A 198 15.64 -46.98 3.81
C LYS A 198 16.19 -47.56 2.52
N ALA A 199 15.85 -48.80 2.17
CA ALA A 199 16.34 -49.46 0.95
C ALA A 199 15.84 -48.77 -0.33
N ASN A 200 14.71 -48.08 -0.26
CA ASN A 200 14.09 -47.43 -1.42
C ASN A 200 14.36 -45.91 -1.44
N LEU A 201 15.40 -45.46 -0.71
CA LEU A 201 15.80 -44.07 -0.65
C LEU A 201 17.18 -43.87 -1.32
N LEU A 202 17.25 -42.90 -2.23
CA LEU A 202 18.47 -42.47 -2.89
C LEU A 202 19.11 -41.34 -2.09
N LYS A 203 20.42 -41.41 -1.90
CA LYS A 203 21.19 -40.37 -1.22
C LYS A 203 21.64 -39.33 -2.24
N HIS A 204 21.35 -38.08 -1.95
CA HIS A 204 21.80 -36.90 -2.71
C HIS A 204 22.58 -35.97 -1.79
N ASN A 205 23.32 -35.03 -2.39
CA ASN A 205 23.90 -33.90 -1.69
C ASN A 205 23.27 -32.62 -2.21
N ASN A 206 23.03 -31.67 -1.31
CA ASN A 206 22.55 -30.36 -1.69
C ASN A 206 23.70 -29.50 -2.25
N ASP A 207 24.15 -29.79 -3.47
CA ASP A 207 25.29 -29.11 -4.09
C ASP A 207 24.86 -28.33 -5.35
N ALA A 208 25.86 -27.74 -6.03
CA ALA A 208 25.67 -26.95 -7.24
C ALA A 208 25.00 -27.71 -8.40
N ASN A 209 24.95 -29.05 -8.37
CA ASN A 209 24.22 -29.82 -9.39
C ASN A 209 22.70 -29.67 -9.29
N ASN A 210 22.20 -29.09 -8.19
CA ASN A 210 20.79 -28.75 -8.01
C ASN A 210 20.45 -27.32 -8.49
N GLN A 211 21.40 -26.61 -9.10
CA GLN A 211 21.21 -25.25 -9.60
C GLN A 211 20.93 -25.27 -11.10
N ASP A 212 19.91 -24.52 -11.51
CA ASP A 212 19.63 -24.31 -12.93
C ASP A 212 20.67 -23.38 -13.55
N ILE A 213 20.95 -23.57 -14.84
CA ILE A 213 21.86 -22.72 -15.62
C ILE A 213 21.06 -21.55 -16.21
N GLU A 214 21.61 -20.34 -16.24
CA GLU A 214 21.03 -19.24 -17.02
C GLU A 214 20.99 -19.61 -18.50
N GLU A 215 19.79 -19.55 -19.09
CA GLU A 215 19.58 -19.85 -20.51
C GLU A 215 20.29 -18.82 -21.40
N TRP A 216 20.55 -19.21 -22.65
CA TRP A 216 21.26 -18.41 -23.64
C TRP A 216 20.37 -18.10 -24.85
N VAL A 217 20.59 -16.94 -25.46
CA VAL A 217 19.93 -16.49 -26.68
C VAL A 217 20.98 -16.04 -27.69
N CYS A 218 20.75 -16.33 -28.98
CA CYS A 218 21.64 -15.93 -30.07
C CYS A 218 21.05 -14.73 -30.81
N CYS A 219 21.88 -13.72 -31.09
CA CYS A 219 21.46 -12.55 -31.87
C CYS A 219 21.45 -12.85 -33.36
N GLU A 220 20.34 -12.57 -34.04
CA GLU A 220 20.20 -12.77 -35.50
C GLU A 220 21.12 -11.84 -36.32
N THR A 221 21.51 -10.69 -35.78
CA THR A 221 22.34 -9.71 -36.53
C THR A 221 23.83 -10.01 -36.46
N CYS A 222 24.34 -10.44 -35.31
CA CYS A 222 25.78 -10.67 -35.11
C CYS A 222 26.15 -12.12 -34.84
N GLU A 223 25.18 -13.03 -34.77
CA GLU A 223 25.33 -14.47 -34.53
C GLU A 223 26.11 -14.83 -33.26
N LYS A 224 26.20 -13.89 -32.32
CA LYS A 224 26.85 -14.08 -31.03
C LYS A 224 25.82 -14.42 -29.97
N TRP A 225 26.27 -15.20 -28.99
CA TRP A 225 25.48 -15.64 -27.85
C TRP A 225 25.53 -14.67 -26.67
N GLN A 226 24.40 -14.55 -25.99
CA GLN A 226 24.24 -13.78 -24.75
C GLN A 226 23.43 -14.60 -23.75
N HIS A 227 23.67 -14.39 -22.45
CA HIS A 227 22.72 -14.85 -21.44
C HIS A 227 21.37 -14.18 -21.68
N GLN A 228 20.28 -14.95 -21.57
CA GLN A 228 18.90 -14.48 -21.67
C GLN A 228 18.67 -13.23 -20.80
N ILE A 229 19.14 -13.28 -19.55
CA ILE A 229 18.99 -12.20 -18.58
C ILE A 229 19.79 -10.97 -18.99
N CYS A 230 21.03 -11.14 -19.48
CA CYS A 230 21.86 -10.03 -19.96
C CYS A 230 21.23 -9.34 -21.17
N GLY A 231 20.66 -10.13 -22.08
CA GLY A 231 19.95 -9.66 -23.27
C GLY A 231 18.55 -9.10 -23.02
N LEU A 232 18.02 -9.26 -21.79
CA LEU A 232 16.61 -9.01 -21.44
C LEU A 232 15.64 -9.65 -22.45
N TYR A 233 15.89 -10.91 -22.79
CA TYR A 233 15.09 -11.67 -23.75
C TYR A 233 13.84 -12.28 -23.09
N ASN A 234 12.66 -11.92 -23.57
CA ASN A 234 11.39 -12.43 -23.09
C ASN A 234 10.94 -13.66 -23.90
N ARG A 235 11.19 -14.84 -23.34
CA ARG A 235 10.79 -16.12 -23.95
C ARG A 235 9.27 -16.31 -24.06
N ASP A 236 8.49 -15.67 -23.19
CA ASP A 236 7.04 -15.88 -23.14
C ASP A 236 6.34 -15.27 -24.37
N LYS A 237 7.02 -14.35 -25.06
CA LYS A 237 6.57 -13.78 -26.34
C LYS A 237 7.00 -14.58 -27.57
N ASP A 238 8.02 -15.42 -27.43
CA ASP A 238 8.55 -16.25 -28.52
C ASP A 238 8.00 -17.68 -28.49
N ILE A 239 6.68 -17.80 -28.33
CA ILE A 239 5.99 -19.10 -28.19
C ILE A 239 6.30 -20.00 -29.40
N ASP A 240 6.30 -19.41 -30.60
CA ASP A 240 6.48 -20.13 -31.87
C ASP A 240 7.95 -20.26 -32.28
N LYS A 241 8.91 -19.66 -31.56
CA LYS A 241 10.35 -19.62 -31.90
C LYS A 241 10.65 -19.07 -33.30
N THR A 242 9.86 -18.09 -33.72
CA THR A 242 9.95 -17.51 -35.08
C THR A 242 10.36 -16.04 -35.06
N SER A 243 10.51 -15.45 -33.87
CA SER A 243 10.80 -14.04 -33.71
C SER A 243 12.31 -13.80 -33.77
N ASP A 244 12.72 -12.72 -34.43
CA ASP A 244 14.14 -12.37 -34.50
C ASP A 244 14.54 -11.62 -33.22
N TYR A 245 15.56 -12.13 -32.51
CA TYR A 245 16.16 -11.42 -31.39
C TYR A 245 17.38 -10.59 -31.81
N ILE A 246 17.37 -9.30 -31.47
CA ILE A 246 18.47 -8.37 -31.70
C ILE A 246 19.10 -7.99 -30.35
N CYS A 247 20.41 -8.21 -30.21
CA CYS A 247 21.10 -7.90 -28.96
C CYS A 247 21.28 -6.40 -28.74
N PRO A 248 21.48 -5.96 -27.48
CA PRO A 248 21.65 -4.54 -27.12
C PRO A 248 22.71 -3.80 -27.95
N HIS A 249 23.85 -4.43 -28.24
CA HIS A 249 24.90 -3.80 -29.06
C HIS A 249 24.48 -3.60 -30.52
N CYS A 250 23.78 -4.56 -31.11
CA CYS A 250 23.33 -4.46 -32.50
C CYS A 250 22.19 -3.45 -32.63
N LEU A 251 21.25 -3.45 -31.68
CA LEU A 251 20.17 -2.47 -31.62
C LEU A 251 20.70 -1.04 -31.51
N LEU A 252 21.71 -0.82 -30.67
CA LEU A 252 22.36 0.49 -30.53
C LEU A 252 23.05 0.94 -31.84
N LYS A 253 23.70 0.02 -32.56
CA LYS A 253 24.31 0.31 -33.86
C LYS A 253 23.28 0.63 -34.93
N GLU A 254 22.17 -0.11 -34.96
CA GLU A 254 21.05 0.10 -35.89
C GLU A 254 20.47 1.51 -35.70
N ARG A 255 20.23 1.93 -34.46
CA ARG A 255 19.68 3.26 -34.15
C ARG A 255 20.63 4.40 -34.49
N LYS A 256 21.90 4.28 -34.12
CA LYS A 256 22.93 5.28 -34.46
C LYS A 256 23.16 5.42 -35.97
N SER A 257 22.87 4.37 -36.74
CA SER A 257 22.99 4.38 -38.20
C SER A 257 21.75 4.99 -38.90
N ASN A 258 20.57 4.89 -38.28
CA ASN A 258 19.28 5.36 -38.83
C ASN A 258 18.92 6.80 -38.44
N ASN A 259 19.90 7.72 -38.45
CA ASN A 259 19.80 9.13 -38.01
C ASN A 259 18.76 10.03 -38.73
N ASN A 260 17.77 9.49 -39.47
CA ASN A 260 16.80 10.31 -40.22
C ASN A 260 15.38 9.69 -40.43
N MET A 261 14.91 8.81 -39.55
CA MET A 261 13.46 8.55 -39.43
C MET A 261 13.13 8.23 -37.97
N GLY A 262 12.63 9.23 -37.24
CA GLY A 262 12.25 9.14 -35.83
C GLY A 262 10.99 8.30 -35.59
N SER A 263 10.98 7.06 -36.06
CA SER A 263 9.97 6.09 -35.66
C SER A 263 10.56 5.25 -34.54
N VAL A 264 10.39 5.72 -33.30
CA VAL A 264 10.24 4.79 -32.18
C VAL A 264 9.14 3.83 -32.64
N HIS A 265 9.46 2.55 -32.89
CA HIS A 265 8.41 1.56 -33.13
C HIS A 265 7.35 1.75 -32.04
N GLU A 266 6.07 1.85 -32.40
CA GLU A 266 4.96 1.95 -31.44
C GLU A 266 5.05 0.73 -30.51
N ASN A 267 5.73 0.93 -29.37
CA ASN A 267 6.12 -0.14 -28.46
C ASN A 267 4.88 -0.68 -27.76
N THR A 268 4.64 -1.98 -27.86
CA THR A 268 3.60 -2.71 -27.11
C THR A 268 3.96 -2.95 -25.65
N ASP A 269 5.19 -2.62 -25.23
CA ASP A 269 5.72 -2.99 -23.90
C ASP A 269 5.58 -1.87 -22.87
N LEU A 270 4.57 -2.05 -22.03
CA LEU A 270 4.14 -1.13 -20.99
C LEU A 270 5.05 -1.21 -19.75
N GLY A 271 5.48 -0.06 -19.23
CA GLY A 271 6.29 0.07 -18.01
C GLY A 271 5.45 0.09 -16.72
N ALA A 272 6.10 0.36 -15.59
CA ALA A 272 5.38 0.45 -14.30
C ALA A 272 4.39 1.63 -14.26
N LYS A 273 4.74 2.76 -14.91
CA LYS A 273 3.88 3.95 -14.98
C LYS A 273 2.59 3.69 -15.76
N ASP A 274 2.62 2.75 -16.70
CA ASP A 274 1.51 2.38 -17.58
C ASP A 274 0.52 1.41 -16.92
N LEU A 275 0.86 0.84 -15.76
CA LEU A 275 -0.10 0.07 -14.96
C LEU A 275 -1.25 0.98 -14.50
N PRO A 276 -2.48 0.45 -14.38
CA PRO A 276 -3.64 1.23 -13.95
C PRO A 276 -3.39 1.96 -12.63
N GLU A 277 -3.69 3.25 -12.63
CA GLU A 277 -3.60 4.08 -11.43
C GLU A 277 -4.87 3.91 -10.58
N THR A 278 -4.68 3.67 -9.29
CA THR A 278 -5.75 3.64 -8.28
C THR A 278 -5.66 4.85 -7.37
N ILE A 279 -6.77 5.25 -6.76
CA ILE A 279 -6.86 6.33 -5.78
C ILE A 279 -5.83 6.12 -4.67
N LEU A 280 -5.73 4.90 -4.13
CA LEU A 280 -4.72 4.58 -3.11
C LEU A 280 -3.30 4.80 -3.64
N SER A 281 -2.99 4.36 -4.87
CA SER A 281 -1.65 4.56 -5.44
C SER A 281 -1.31 6.04 -5.65
N ASP A 282 -2.24 6.81 -6.22
CA ASP A 282 -2.09 8.26 -6.45
C ASP A 282 -1.92 9.02 -5.13
N PHE A 283 -2.71 8.66 -4.11
CA PHE A 283 -2.62 9.25 -2.77
C PHE A 283 -1.22 9.08 -2.17
N ILE A 284 -0.68 7.85 -2.20
CA ILE A 284 0.66 7.57 -1.67
C ILE A 284 1.75 8.21 -2.54
N GLU A 285 1.63 8.17 -3.87
CA GLU A 285 2.61 8.81 -4.76
C GLU A 285 2.69 10.32 -4.57
N LYS A 286 1.54 11.01 -4.47
CA LYS A 286 1.49 12.45 -4.19
C LYS A 286 2.15 12.78 -2.85
N ARG A 287 1.88 11.96 -1.84
CA ARG A 287 2.53 12.07 -0.53
C ARG A 287 4.04 11.88 -0.64
N LEU A 288 4.52 10.82 -1.30
CA LEU A 288 5.95 10.58 -1.50
C LEU A 288 6.63 11.75 -2.20
N LYS A 289 6.06 12.24 -3.31
CA LYS A 289 6.56 13.40 -4.06
C LYS A 289 6.69 14.63 -3.16
N ARG A 290 5.73 14.87 -2.27
CA ARG A 290 5.79 15.98 -1.30
C ARG A 290 6.88 15.76 -0.25
N ARG A 291 6.94 14.57 0.35
CA ARG A 291 7.83 14.26 1.48
C ARG A 291 9.29 14.15 1.06
N LEU A 292 9.57 13.65 -0.14
CA LEU A 292 10.92 13.63 -0.73
C LEU A 292 11.45 15.05 -0.97
N LYS A 293 10.60 15.98 -1.43
CA LYS A 293 10.98 17.40 -1.56
C LYS A 293 11.29 18.01 -0.19
N GLU A 294 10.45 17.77 0.81
CA GLU A 294 10.67 18.27 2.17
C GLU A 294 11.98 17.75 2.76
N GLU A 295 12.27 16.45 2.61
CA GLU A 295 13.53 15.87 3.07
C GLU A 295 14.73 16.44 2.30
N ARG A 296 14.64 16.56 0.97
CA ARG A 296 15.71 17.19 0.18
C ARG A 296 16.07 18.59 0.71
N HIS A 297 15.07 19.40 1.04
CA HIS A 297 15.29 20.73 1.63
C HIS A 297 15.88 20.67 3.05
N GLN A 298 15.41 19.76 3.89
CA GLN A 298 15.91 19.59 5.27
C GLN A 298 17.37 19.11 5.28
N THR A 299 17.68 18.08 4.48
CA THR A 299 19.04 17.57 4.31
C THR A 299 19.98 18.62 3.73
N ALA A 300 19.55 19.40 2.73
CA ALA A 300 20.36 20.50 2.18
C ALA A 300 20.69 21.55 3.26
N THR A 301 19.68 21.94 4.04
CA THR A 301 19.83 22.91 5.14
C THR A 301 20.76 22.38 6.23
N ALA A 302 20.61 21.12 6.64
CA ALA A 302 21.42 20.50 7.69
C ALA A 302 22.88 20.28 7.26
N THR A 303 23.13 20.02 5.98
CA THR A 303 24.48 19.76 5.44
C THR A 303 25.17 20.99 4.84
N GLY A 304 24.47 22.14 4.79
CA GLY A 304 24.98 23.37 4.17
C GLY A 304 25.21 23.27 2.66
N LYS A 305 24.61 22.27 2.00
CA LYS A 305 24.73 22.04 0.54
C LYS A 305 23.60 22.72 -0.22
N SER A 306 23.79 22.95 -1.52
CA SER A 306 22.68 23.32 -2.40
C SER A 306 21.64 22.20 -2.40
N THR A 307 20.36 22.54 -2.58
CA THR A 307 19.31 21.54 -2.79
C THR A 307 19.60 20.63 -3.97
N ASP A 308 20.32 21.14 -4.98
CA ASP A 308 20.69 20.39 -6.17
C ASP A 308 21.75 19.32 -5.93
N ASP A 309 22.57 19.48 -4.89
CA ASP A 309 23.69 18.58 -4.56
C ASP A 309 23.29 17.44 -3.61
N VAL A 310 22.05 17.42 -3.13
CA VAL A 310 21.51 16.34 -2.29
C VAL A 310 20.97 15.23 -3.18
N SER A 311 21.50 14.02 -3.00
CA SER A 311 21.05 12.82 -3.73
C SER A 311 19.55 12.62 -3.59
N VAL A 312 18.88 12.38 -4.72
CA VAL A 312 17.44 12.13 -4.77
C VAL A 312 17.18 10.72 -5.28
N LEU A 313 16.23 10.05 -4.64
CA LEU A 313 15.59 8.87 -5.20
C LEU A 313 14.49 9.37 -6.15
N ASP A 314 14.85 9.59 -7.41
CA ASP A 314 13.91 9.98 -8.46
C ASP A 314 13.28 8.74 -9.15
N ASP A 315 12.21 8.98 -9.91
CA ASP A 315 11.49 7.96 -10.69
C ASP A 315 10.94 6.76 -9.91
N LEU A 316 10.30 7.06 -8.78
CA LEU A 316 9.46 6.10 -8.06
C LEU A 316 8.05 6.03 -8.65
N THR A 317 7.56 4.81 -8.84
CA THR A 317 6.20 4.50 -9.30
C THR A 317 5.58 3.49 -8.36
N LEU A 318 4.44 3.80 -7.75
CA LEU A 318 3.73 2.91 -6.83
C LEU A 318 2.40 2.50 -7.44
N ARG A 319 2.07 1.21 -7.44
CA ARG A 319 0.84 0.69 -8.05
C ARG A 319 0.18 -0.34 -7.16
N VAL A 320 -1.15 -0.26 -7.07
CA VAL A 320 -1.97 -1.37 -6.57
C VAL A 320 -2.12 -2.35 -7.73
N VAL A 321 -1.54 -3.54 -7.60
CA VAL A 321 -1.51 -4.55 -8.67
C VAL A 321 -2.55 -5.65 -8.48
N PHE A 322 -3.12 -5.74 -7.29
CA PHE A 322 -4.21 -6.65 -6.95
C PHE A 322 -5.12 -6.00 -5.92
N SER A 323 -6.43 -6.15 -6.10
CA SER A 323 -7.47 -5.69 -5.18
C SER A 323 -8.69 -6.58 -5.37
N ALA A 324 -9.06 -7.38 -4.36
CA ALA A 324 -10.22 -8.27 -4.45
C ALA A 324 -10.88 -8.51 -3.10
N ASP A 325 -12.19 -8.72 -3.13
CA ASP A 325 -12.95 -9.18 -1.96
C ASP A 325 -12.69 -10.65 -1.71
N LYS A 326 -12.40 -10.96 -0.44
CA LYS A 326 -12.14 -12.29 0.06
C LYS A 326 -12.92 -12.52 1.34
N ILE A 327 -13.03 -13.80 1.71
CA ILE A 327 -13.66 -14.24 2.94
C ILE A 327 -12.62 -15.02 3.73
N SER A 328 -12.33 -14.56 4.94
CA SER A 328 -11.49 -15.30 5.89
C SER A 328 -12.39 -16.28 6.62
N HIS A 329 -12.32 -17.56 6.25
CA HIS A 329 -13.04 -18.61 6.95
C HIS A 329 -12.35 -18.93 8.28
N VAL A 330 -13.13 -18.94 9.35
CA VAL A 330 -12.64 -19.33 10.67
C VAL A 330 -12.61 -20.85 10.76
N ASN A 331 -11.54 -21.39 11.35
CA ASN A 331 -11.45 -22.82 11.62
C ASN A 331 -12.68 -23.33 12.38
N LYS A 332 -13.30 -24.40 11.87
CA LYS A 332 -14.54 -24.95 12.42
C LYS A 332 -14.40 -25.34 13.90
N THR A 333 -13.28 -25.97 14.28
CA THR A 333 -13.03 -26.34 15.68
C THR A 333 -12.99 -25.12 16.59
N PHE A 334 -12.45 -24.00 16.10
CA PHE A 334 -12.42 -22.75 16.87
C PHE A 334 -13.81 -22.09 16.98
N VAL A 335 -14.62 -22.15 15.92
CA VAL A 335 -16.01 -21.66 15.95
C VAL A 335 -16.84 -22.49 16.93
N ASP A 336 -16.75 -23.82 16.84
CA ASP A 336 -17.48 -24.75 17.72
C ASP A 336 -17.07 -24.55 19.19
N PHE A 337 -15.78 -24.30 19.45
CA PHE A 337 -15.25 -23.96 20.77
C PHE A 337 -15.84 -22.65 21.35
N LEU A 338 -16.20 -21.70 20.48
CA LEU A 338 -16.74 -20.38 20.86
C LEU A 338 -18.26 -20.25 20.64
N HIS A 339 -18.97 -21.35 20.37
CA HIS A 339 -20.36 -21.30 19.91
C HIS A 339 -21.30 -20.51 20.85
N ASP A 340 -21.05 -20.55 22.16
CA ASP A 340 -21.80 -19.80 23.19
C ASP A 340 -21.62 -18.27 23.15
N LYS A 341 -20.71 -17.76 22.31
CA LYS A 341 -20.33 -16.33 22.25
C LYS A 341 -20.73 -15.64 20.94
N ASP A 342 -21.59 -16.26 20.11
CA ASP A 342 -22.02 -15.74 18.80
C ASP A 342 -20.85 -15.35 17.87
N TYR A 343 -19.77 -16.14 17.89
CA TYR A 343 -18.59 -15.84 17.08
C TYR A 343 -18.83 -16.13 15.59
N PRO A 344 -18.53 -15.18 14.67
CA PRO A 344 -18.75 -15.40 13.24
C PRO A 344 -17.89 -16.55 12.68
N SER A 345 -18.46 -17.35 11.79
CA SER A 345 -17.72 -18.40 11.06
C SER A 345 -16.85 -17.85 9.93
N GLU A 346 -17.08 -16.59 9.54
CA GLU A 346 -16.37 -15.94 8.45
C GLU A 346 -16.29 -14.43 8.62
N PHE A 347 -15.22 -13.85 8.07
CA PHE A 347 -14.99 -12.41 8.06
C PHE A 347 -14.69 -11.94 6.63
N PRO A 348 -15.57 -11.13 6.00
CA PRO A 348 -15.28 -10.54 4.70
C PRO A 348 -14.20 -9.47 4.83
N TYR A 349 -13.28 -9.43 3.88
CA TYR A 349 -12.21 -8.45 3.82
C TYR A 349 -11.78 -8.16 2.39
N ARG A 350 -11.17 -7.00 2.16
CA ARG A 350 -10.54 -6.66 0.89
C ARG A 350 -9.04 -6.92 0.97
N SER A 351 -8.54 -7.76 0.07
CA SER A 351 -7.12 -8.06 -0.06
C SER A 351 -6.50 -7.15 -1.11
N LYS A 352 -5.38 -6.49 -0.80
CA LYS A 352 -4.63 -5.68 -1.78
C LYS A 352 -3.15 -6.00 -1.78
N VAL A 353 -2.55 -5.84 -2.96
CA VAL A 353 -1.10 -5.91 -3.15
C VAL A 353 -0.61 -4.63 -3.80
N ILE A 354 0.36 -4.00 -3.15
CA ILE A 354 0.93 -2.71 -3.55
C ILE A 354 2.41 -2.94 -3.83
N LEU A 355 2.86 -2.58 -5.03
CA LEU A 355 4.26 -2.68 -5.45
C LEU A 355 4.85 -1.28 -5.66
N LEU A 356 6.12 -1.11 -5.31
CA LEU A 356 6.91 0.07 -5.61
C LEU A 356 8.01 -0.30 -6.61
N PHE A 357 8.06 0.46 -7.69
CA PHE A 357 9.09 0.38 -8.72
C PHE A 357 9.97 1.63 -8.65
N GLN A 358 11.27 1.45 -8.81
CA GLN A 358 12.24 2.51 -9.01
C GLN A 358 12.87 2.34 -10.39
N LYS A 359 12.98 3.43 -11.15
CA LYS A 359 13.71 3.39 -12.42
C LYS A 359 15.22 3.38 -12.16
N VAL A 360 15.88 2.26 -12.46
CA VAL A 360 17.33 2.07 -12.34
C VAL A 360 17.89 1.75 -13.72
N ASP A 361 18.77 2.61 -14.23
CA ASP A 361 19.35 2.51 -15.58
C ASP A 361 18.28 2.36 -16.69
N GLY A 362 17.16 3.09 -16.57
CA GLY A 362 16.04 3.01 -17.53
C GLY A 362 15.08 1.84 -17.33
N VAL A 363 15.35 0.96 -16.36
CA VAL A 363 14.54 -0.22 -16.07
C VAL A 363 13.69 0.01 -14.83
N ASP A 364 12.40 -0.27 -14.91
CA ASP A 364 11.54 -0.31 -13.73
C ASP A 364 11.89 -1.55 -12.88
N VAL A 365 12.50 -1.31 -11.73
CA VAL A 365 12.94 -2.33 -10.77
C VAL A 365 11.96 -2.35 -9.59
N CYS A 366 11.33 -3.49 -9.32
CA CYS A 366 10.48 -3.66 -8.14
C CYS A 366 11.35 -3.75 -6.88
N ILE A 367 11.15 -2.84 -5.93
CA ILE A 367 12.01 -2.71 -4.73
C ILE A 367 11.23 -2.89 -3.41
N PHE A 368 9.91 -2.85 -3.45
CA PHE A 368 9.08 -3.02 -2.25
C PHE A 368 7.71 -3.61 -2.60
N ALA A 369 7.22 -4.47 -1.71
CA ALA A 369 5.91 -5.09 -1.81
C ALA A 369 5.16 -5.00 -0.46
N LEU A 370 3.86 -4.70 -0.53
CA LEU A 370 3.00 -4.61 0.65
C LEU A 370 1.71 -5.37 0.41
N PHE A 371 1.44 -6.34 1.30
CA PHE A 371 0.22 -7.13 1.31
C PHE A 371 -0.64 -6.69 2.49
N VAL A 372 -1.92 -6.43 2.21
CA VAL A 372 -2.86 -5.92 3.23
C VAL A 372 -4.18 -6.67 3.17
N GLN A 373 -4.81 -6.79 4.35
CA GLN A 373 -6.18 -7.25 4.55
C GLN A 373 -6.96 -6.10 5.20
N GLU A 374 -7.98 -5.59 4.52
CA GLU A 374 -8.82 -4.50 4.96
C GLU A 374 -10.22 -5.03 5.36
N PHE A 375 -10.53 -5.03 6.65
CA PHE A 375 -11.83 -5.46 7.18
C PHE A 375 -12.72 -4.24 7.40
N GLY A 376 -13.70 -4.04 6.53
CA GLY A 376 -14.45 -2.79 6.50
C GLY A 376 -15.51 -2.63 7.59
N SER A 377 -16.37 -1.65 7.39
CA SER A 377 -17.51 -1.32 8.25
C SER A 377 -18.64 -2.35 8.19
N GLU A 378 -18.73 -3.08 7.10
CA GLU A 378 -19.64 -4.19 6.82
C GLU A 378 -19.22 -5.48 7.53
N CYS A 379 -17.91 -5.64 7.82
CA CYS A 379 -17.40 -6.77 8.58
C CYS A 379 -17.99 -6.81 10.01
N SER A 380 -18.22 -8.02 10.49
CA SER A 380 -18.62 -8.32 11.87
C SER A 380 -17.46 -8.05 12.85
N LYS A 381 -17.79 -7.91 14.13
CA LYS A 381 -16.78 -7.90 15.20
C LYS A 381 -16.21 -9.31 15.35
N PRO A 382 -14.94 -9.47 15.77
CA PRO A 382 -14.02 -8.41 16.25
C PRO A 382 -13.24 -7.64 15.17
N ASN A 383 -13.30 -8.05 13.90
CA ASN A 383 -12.46 -7.47 12.84
C ASN A 383 -12.95 -6.14 12.25
N LYS A 384 -14.19 -5.74 12.53
CA LYS A 384 -14.81 -4.52 11.98
C LYS A 384 -13.91 -3.28 12.02
N ARG A 385 -13.71 -2.64 10.86
CA ARG A 385 -12.89 -1.43 10.65
C ARG A 385 -11.41 -1.59 11.02
N SER A 386 -10.85 -2.78 10.83
CA SER A 386 -9.43 -3.04 11.06
C SER A 386 -8.66 -3.25 9.77
N VAL A 387 -7.36 -2.97 9.81
CA VAL A 387 -6.42 -3.33 8.74
C VAL A 387 -5.30 -4.19 9.30
N TYR A 388 -4.92 -5.23 8.58
CA TYR A 388 -3.76 -6.06 8.89
C TYR A 388 -2.78 -5.98 7.73
N PHE A 389 -1.52 -5.65 7.99
CA PHE A 389 -0.54 -5.45 6.92
C PHE A 389 0.85 -5.98 7.24
N ARG A 390 1.54 -6.44 6.19
CA ARG A 390 2.91 -6.96 6.24
C ARG A 390 3.73 -6.46 5.05
N PRO A 391 4.66 -5.52 5.26
CA PRO A 391 5.57 -5.06 4.22
C PRO A 391 6.77 -5.98 4.03
N GLU A 392 7.32 -5.95 2.82
CA GLU A 392 8.61 -6.56 2.45
C GLU A 392 9.42 -5.64 1.54
N ARG A 393 10.74 -5.74 1.62
CA ARG A 393 11.68 -4.77 1.05
C ARG A 393 12.90 -5.48 0.46
N VAL A 394 13.36 -4.98 -0.69
CA VAL A 394 14.65 -5.34 -1.28
C VAL A 394 15.50 -4.07 -1.37
N THR A 395 16.79 -4.18 -1.05
CA THR A 395 17.72 -3.06 -0.99
C THR A 395 19.03 -3.40 -1.70
N PHE A 396 19.38 -2.64 -2.73
CA PHE A 396 20.60 -2.86 -3.52
C PHE A 396 21.74 -1.89 -3.16
N SER A 397 21.42 -0.71 -2.60
CA SER A 397 22.33 0.28 -1.98
C SER A 397 21.52 1.52 -1.53
N GLY A 398 22.04 2.35 -0.60
CA GLY A 398 21.39 3.61 -0.20
C GLY A 398 20.34 3.51 0.92
N GLU A 399 20.65 2.76 1.98
CA GLU A 399 19.73 2.32 3.05
C GLU A 399 18.91 3.44 3.71
N ALA A 400 19.50 4.62 3.91
CA ALA A 400 18.84 5.71 4.63
C ALA A 400 17.66 6.31 3.83
N LEU A 401 17.84 6.59 2.55
CA LEU A 401 16.80 7.19 1.71
C LEU A 401 15.72 6.17 1.33
N GLN A 402 16.09 4.90 1.14
CA GLN A 402 15.13 3.81 0.98
C GLN A 402 14.25 3.61 2.22
N THR A 403 14.85 3.63 3.42
CA THR A 403 14.10 3.56 4.68
C THR A 403 13.09 4.71 4.79
N PHE A 404 13.49 5.93 4.41
CA PHE A 404 12.58 7.07 4.38
C PHE A 404 11.37 6.83 3.47
N VAL A 405 11.60 6.36 2.23
CA VAL A 405 10.53 6.06 1.26
C VAL A 405 9.59 5.00 1.80
N TYR A 406 10.12 3.89 2.34
CA TYR A 406 9.31 2.81 2.91
C TYR A 406 8.47 3.28 4.10
N HIS A 407 9.04 4.11 4.99
CA HIS A 407 8.27 4.75 6.07
C HIS A 407 7.14 5.61 5.51
N GLU A 408 7.39 6.44 4.51
CA GLU A 408 6.38 7.32 3.95
C GLU A 408 5.26 6.58 3.22
N ILE A 409 5.55 5.42 2.61
CA ILE A 409 4.54 4.52 2.04
C ILE A 409 3.63 3.97 3.14
N LEU A 410 4.21 3.40 4.20
CA LEU A 410 3.42 2.83 5.30
C LEU A 410 2.59 3.89 6.04
N ILE A 411 3.17 5.06 6.29
CA ILE A 411 2.46 6.18 6.91
C ILE A 411 1.35 6.67 5.98
N GLY A 412 1.63 6.79 4.67
CA GLY A 412 0.63 7.17 3.66
C GLY A 412 -0.52 6.17 3.58
N TYR A 413 -0.23 4.87 3.65
CA TYR A 413 -1.25 3.83 3.73
C TYR A 413 -2.11 3.97 5.00
N LEU A 414 -1.50 4.13 6.18
CA LEU A 414 -2.25 4.33 7.44
C LEU A 414 -3.10 5.62 7.41
N GLU A 415 -2.59 6.69 6.80
CA GLU A 415 -3.32 7.94 6.60
C GLU A 415 -4.52 7.76 5.67
N TYR A 416 -4.35 7.02 4.57
CA TYR A 416 -5.45 6.67 3.68
C TYR A 416 -6.51 5.82 4.39
N CYS A 417 -6.10 4.79 5.14
CA CYS A 417 -7.01 3.97 5.94
C CYS A 417 -7.78 4.82 6.96
N LYS A 418 -7.10 5.75 7.64
CA LYS A 418 -7.75 6.69 8.57
C LYS A 418 -8.79 7.55 7.88
N PHE A 419 -8.44 8.13 6.72
CA PHE A 419 -9.36 8.93 5.91
C PHE A 419 -10.61 8.13 5.51
N ARG A 420 -10.41 6.86 5.12
CA ARG A 420 -11.47 5.92 4.77
C ARG A 420 -12.28 5.41 5.97
N GLY A 421 -11.90 5.76 7.19
CA GLY A 421 -12.64 5.44 8.40
C GLY A 421 -12.23 4.15 9.10
N PHE A 422 -11.11 3.53 8.73
CA PHE A 422 -10.54 2.46 9.54
C PHE A 422 -10.07 3.00 10.90
N ILE A 423 -10.17 2.17 11.93
CA ILE A 423 -9.95 2.58 13.32
C ILE A 423 -8.66 2.01 13.91
N THR A 424 -8.26 0.83 13.48
CA THR A 424 -7.14 0.09 14.07
C THR A 424 -6.34 -0.63 13.00
N GLY A 425 -5.02 -0.50 13.06
CA GLY A 425 -4.06 -1.28 12.28
C GLY A 425 -3.34 -2.31 13.14
N TYR A 426 -3.03 -3.47 12.55
CA TYR A 426 -2.32 -4.56 13.20
C TYR A 426 -1.07 -4.92 12.41
N ILE A 427 0.05 -5.03 13.10
CA ILE A 427 1.35 -5.39 12.52
C ILE A 427 1.93 -6.54 13.31
N TRP A 428 2.25 -7.63 12.62
CA TRP A 428 3.11 -8.67 13.18
C TRP A 428 4.53 -8.49 12.65
N VAL A 429 5.44 -8.10 13.56
CA VAL A 429 6.87 -8.01 13.33
C VAL A 429 7.47 -9.41 13.27
N CYS A 430 7.57 -9.95 12.05
CA CYS A 430 8.21 -11.23 11.77
C CYS A 430 9.26 -11.04 10.68
N PRO A 431 10.56 -10.96 11.01
CA PRO A 431 11.59 -11.11 9.99
C PRO A 431 11.50 -12.52 9.40
N PRO A 432 11.85 -12.70 8.11
CA PRO A 432 11.97 -14.04 7.56
C PRO A 432 13.09 -14.79 8.28
N PRO A 433 12.98 -16.13 8.41
CA PRO A 433 14.09 -16.96 8.85
C PRO A 433 15.33 -16.74 7.96
N GLU A 434 16.51 -16.94 8.53
CA GLU A 434 17.76 -16.75 7.80
C GLU A 434 17.83 -17.66 6.56
N GLY A 435 18.05 -17.04 5.40
CA GLY A 435 18.08 -17.74 4.10
C GLY A 435 16.72 -18.14 3.53
N GLU A 436 15.62 -17.60 4.07
CA GLU A 436 14.28 -17.71 3.48
C GLU A 436 13.82 -16.36 2.92
N ASP A 437 13.12 -16.42 1.80
CA ASP A 437 12.51 -15.27 1.16
C ASP A 437 11.04 -15.15 1.56
N PHE A 438 10.56 -13.92 1.73
CA PHE A 438 9.19 -13.71 2.18
C PHE A 438 8.23 -13.55 0.97
N VAL A 439 8.54 -12.71 -0.01
CA VAL A 439 7.73 -12.40 -1.21
C VAL A 439 8.66 -12.42 -2.43
N MET A 440 9.78 -11.70 -2.38
CA MET A 440 10.70 -11.57 -3.50
C MET A 440 11.74 -12.69 -3.45
N TYR A 441 11.78 -13.51 -4.50
CA TYR A 441 12.64 -14.69 -4.54
C TYR A 441 14.12 -14.29 -4.67
N SER A 442 14.95 -14.81 -3.77
CA SER A 442 16.38 -14.61 -3.63
C SER A 442 16.82 -13.15 -3.51
N HIS A 443 17.11 -12.70 -2.29
CA HIS A 443 17.64 -11.37 -2.01
C HIS A 443 19.16 -11.23 -2.28
N PRO A 444 19.69 -10.01 -2.45
CA PRO A 444 21.12 -9.79 -2.62
C PRO A 444 21.91 -10.30 -1.42
N LYS A 445 23.06 -10.95 -1.67
CA LYS A 445 23.95 -11.41 -0.58
C LYS A 445 24.45 -10.28 0.33
N THR A 446 24.50 -9.06 -0.20
CA THR A 446 24.86 -7.84 0.54
C THR A 446 23.73 -7.33 1.41
N GLN A 447 22.48 -7.69 1.13
CA GLN A 447 21.34 -7.29 1.94
C GLN A 447 21.28 -8.14 3.21
N GLN A 448 21.45 -7.49 4.35
CA GLN A 448 21.28 -8.15 5.64
C GLN A 448 19.80 -8.23 6.01
N THR A 449 19.31 -9.45 6.29
CA THR A 449 17.99 -9.64 6.88
C THR A 449 17.99 -9.06 8.29
N PRO A 450 17.11 -8.09 8.60
CA PRO A 450 17.07 -7.52 9.94
C PRO A 450 16.64 -8.59 10.95
N ASN A 451 17.34 -8.66 12.08
CA ASN A 451 16.89 -9.47 13.22
C ASN A 451 15.59 -8.88 13.80
N HIS A 452 14.97 -9.61 14.74
CA HIS A 452 13.70 -9.18 15.37
C HIS A 452 13.79 -7.79 16.03
N GLU A 453 14.91 -7.45 16.65
CA GLU A 453 15.10 -6.19 17.37
C GLU A 453 15.24 -5.01 16.41
N ASN A 454 16.09 -5.13 15.40
CA ASN A 454 16.30 -4.11 14.37
C ASN A 454 14.99 -3.86 13.59
N LEU A 455 14.26 -4.92 13.23
CA LEU A 455 12.98 -4.76 12.53
C LEU A 455 11.93 -4.09 13.42
N ARG A 456 11.91 -4.39 14.72
CA ARG A 456 11.01 -3.75 15.68
C ARG A 456 11.31 -2.26 15.82
N GLU A 457 12.58 -1.89 16.01
CA GLU A 457 12.99 -0.49 16.10
C GLU A 457 12.67 0.28 14.81
N TRP A 458 12.79 -0.38 13.66
CA TRP A 458 12.36 0.18 12.39
C TRP A 458 10.86 0.54 12.39
N TYR A 459 9.98 -0.37 12.83
CA TYR A 459 8.54 -0.08 12.93
C TYR A 459 8.22 0.98 13.98
N LYS A 460 8.90 0.97 15.13
CA LYS A 460 8.72 2.01 16.17
C LYS A 460 9.07 3.38 15.61
N SER A 461 10.22 3.51 14.94
CA SER A 461 10.65 4.75 14.27
C SER A 461 9.62 5.24 13.25
N MET A 462 9.10 4.34 12.40
CA MET A 462 8.02 4.65 11.47
C MET A 462 6.76 5.16 12.17
N LEU A 463 6.33 4.49 13.25
CA LEU A 463 5.11 4.82 13.98
C LEU A 463 5.24 6.09 14.82
N ASP A 464 6.42 6.38 15.38
CA ASP A 464 6.69 7.65 16.06
C ASP A 464 6.65 8.81 15.07
N LYS A 465 7.18 8.60 13.86
CA LYS A 465 7.03 9.54 12.75
C LYS A 465 5.56 9.70 12.35
N ALA A 466 4.75 8.65 12.38
CA ALA A 466 3.31 8.72 12.12
C ALA A 466 2.53 9.48 13.21
N LYS A 467 2.90 9.30 14.50
CA LYS A 467 2.34 10.05 15.64
C LYS A 467 2.64 11.53 15.55
N LYS A 468 3.89 11.90 15.26
CA LYS A 468 4.31 13.31 15.05
C LYS A 468 3.49 13.99 13.95
N GLN A 469 3.12 13.23 12.92
CA GLN A 469 2.28 13.68 11.80
C GLN A 469 0.77 13.59 12.07
N LYS A 470 0.35 13.19 13.28
CA LYS A 470 -1.05 13.04 13.67
C LYS A 470 -1.84 12.04 12.80
N VAL A 471 -1.14 11.15 12.10
CA VAL A 471 -1.75 10.02 11.39
C VAL A 471 -2.21 8.99 12.41
N VAL A 472 -1.29 8.56 13.26
CA VAL A 472 -1.55 7.60 14.34
C VAL A 472 -1.85 8.34 15.64
N THR A 473 -2.89 7.91 16.36
CA THR A 473 -3.26 8.51 17.65
C THR A 473 -2.59 7.80 18.82
N ASN A 474 -2.50 6.48 18.78
CA ASN A 474 -1.91 5.67 19.83
C ASN A 474 -1.26 4.41 19.24
N VAL A 475 -0.24 3.90 19.94
CA VAL A 475 0.44 2.64 19.59
C VAL A 475 0.54 1.83 20.87
N THR A 476 0.06 0.60 20.82
CA THR A 476 0.10 -0.37 21.91
C THR A 476 0.48 -1.74 21.33
N ASN A 477 0.31 -2.80 22.09
CA ASN A 477 0.47 -4.17 21.63
C ASN A 477 -0.76 -5.02 21.92
N LEU A 478 -0.83 -6.19 21.29
CA LEU A 478 -1.94 -7.12 21.41
C LEU A 478 -2.15 -7.58 22.87
N TYR A 479 -1.07 -7.81 23.62
CA TYR A 479 -1.14 -8.24 25.02
C TYR A 479 -1.80 -7.17 25.90
N ASP A 480 -1.26 -5.95 25.90
CA ASP A 480 -1.76 -4.86 26.73
C ASP A 480 -3.21 -4.49 26.38
N ARG A 481 -3.57 -4.58 25.10
CA ARG A 481 -4.90 -4.27 24.60
C ARG A 481 -5.98 -5.24 25.07
N PHE A 482 -5.69 -6.54 25.08
CA PHE A 482 -6.71 -7.59 25.26
C PHE A 482 -6.54 -8.43 26.53
N PHE A 483 -5.39 -8.37 27.20
CA PHE A 483 -5.10 -9.17 28.39
C PHE A 483 -4.89 -8.30 29.64
N VAL A 484 -4.31 -7.11 29.51
CA VAL A 484 -4.11 -6.18 30.64
C VAL A 484 -5.31 -5.25 30.84
N SER A 485 -5.87 -4.70 29.76
CA SER A 485 -6.92 -3.68 29.81
C SER A 485 -8.32 -4.20 30.17
N THR A 486 -8.56 -5.52 30.08
CA THR A 486 -9.86 -6.17 30.30
C THR A 486 -9.82 -7.01 31.57
N CYS A 487 -9.91 -6.36 32.73
CA CYS A 487 -9.70 -7.03 34.01
C CYS A 487 -10.85 -7.93 34.50
N ASN A 488 -11.92 -8.22 33.74
CA ASN A 488 -13.00 -9.10 34.23
C ASN A 488 -13.78 -9.95 33.20
N ASN A 489 -13.57 -9.84 31.87
CA ASN A 489 -14.37 -10.56 30.84
C ASN A 489 -13.56 -10.89 29.55
N SER A 490 -12.30 -11.25 29.69
CA SER A 490 -11.42 -11.54 28.54
C SER A 490 -11.80 -12.89 27.93
N THR A 491 -12.47 -12.85 26.78
CA THR A 491 -12.79 -14.04 25.98
C THR A 491 -12.06 -14.00 24.64
N ALA A 492 -11.69 -15.16 24.12
CA ALA A 492 -11.03 -15.29 22.81
C ALA A 492 -11.91 -14.72 21.67
N ALA A 493 -13.23 -14.65 21.84
CA ALA A 493 -14.16 -14.03 20.89
C ALA A 493 -13.94 -12.52 20.68
N LEU A 494 -13.18 -11.85 21.55
CA LEU A 494 -12.81 -10.44 21.40
C LEU A 494 -11.53 -10.22 20.57
N LEU A 495 -10.74 -11.28 20.36
CA LEU A 495 -9.49 -11.20 19.61
C LEU A 495 -9.79 -11.15 18.10
N PRO A 496 -9.23 -10.17 17.35
CA PRO A 496 -9.31 -10.15 15.89
C PRO A 496 -8.81 -11.45 15.28
N TYR A 497 -9.40 -11.89 14.18
CA TYR A 497 -9.00 -13.11 13.49
C TYR A 497 -8.50 -12.79 12.08
N PHE A 498 -7.19 -12.89 11.85
CA PHE A 498 -6.60 -12.58 10.55
C PHE A 498 -5.94 -13.81 9.96
N GLU A 499 -6.17 -14.01 8.66
CA GLU A 499 -5.61 -15.12 7.91
C GLU A 499 -4.08 -15.09 7.97
N GLY A 500 -3.50 -16.20 8.44
CA GLY A 500 -2.06 -16.40 8.57
C GLY A 500 -1.40 -15.57 9.68
N SER A 501 -2.16 -15.05 10.64
CA SER A 501 -1.62 -14.32 11.80
C SER A 501 -1.19 -15.26 12.94
N PHE A 502 -0.14 -14.87 13.67
CA PHE A 502 0.45 -15.70 14.72
C PHE A 502 -0.56 -16.12 15.79
N TRP A 503 -1.43 -15.21 16.23
CA TRP A 503 -2.34 -15.50 17.34
C TRP A 503 -3.60 -16.25 16.88
N SER A 504 -4.09 -16.02 15.66
CA SER A 504 -5.18 -16.84 15.09
C SER A 504 -4.74 -18.30 14.97
N ASP A 505 -3.58 -18.54 14.35
CA ASP A 505 -3.05 -19.90 14.17
C ASP A 505 -2.83 -20.60 15.54
N LYS A 506 -2.34 -19.86 16.54
CA LYS A 506 -2.14 -20.42 17.89
C LYS A 506 -3.43 -20.66 18.64
N ALA A 507 -4.43 -19.79 18.48
CA ALA A 507 -5.73 -19.98 19.10
C ALA A 507 -6.42 -21.25 18.56
N GLU A 508 -6.32 -21.51 17.26
CA GLU A 508 -6.86 -22.72 16.64
C GLU A 508 -6.22 -24.00 17.18
N ILE A 509 -4.88 -24.05 17.18
CA ILE A 509 -4.13 -25.22 17.65
C ILE A 509 -4.46 -25.50 19.11
N LEU A 510 -4.40 -24.47 19.97
CA LEU A 510 -4.70 -24.63 21.39
C LEU A 510 -6.15 -25.04 21.65
N SER A 511 -7.11 -24.49 20.89
CA SER A 511 -8.51 -24.86 21.05
C SER A 511 -8.74 -26.33 20.69
N GLN A 512 -8.07 -26.82 19.64
CA GLN A 512 -8.10 -28.24 19.30
C GLN A 512 -7.45 -29.11 20.38
N GLU A 513 -6.28 -28.71 20.90
CA GLU A 513 -5.60 -29.44 21.97
C GLU A 513 -6.44 -29.50 23.26
N ILE A 514 -7.17 -28.42 23.60
CA ILE A 514 -8.06 -28.38 24.77
C ILE A 514 -9.28 -29.29 24.56
N GLU A 515 -9.87 -29.34 23.36
CA GLU A 515 -10.97 -30.27 23.06
C GLU A 515 -10.51 -31.73 23.07
N GLU A 516 -9.31 -32.03 22.59
CA GLU A 516 -8.76 -33.40 22.59
C GLU A 516 -8.34 -33.88 23.99
N ASN A 517 -7.83 -32.99 24.84
CA ASN A 517 -7.36 -33.33 26.19
C ASN A 517 -8.40 -33.11 27.30
N GLY A 518 -9.46 -32.35 27.01
CA GLY A 518 -10.50 -31.99 27.98
C GLY A 518 -11.44 -33.16 28.29
N ASN A 519 -11.84 -33.31 29.55
CA ASN A 519 -12.99 -34.14 29.88
C ASN A 519 -14.26 -33.48 29.30
N GLU A 520 -15.16 -34.27 28.71
CA GLU A 520 -16.49 -33.82 28.19
C GLU A 520 -17.36 -33.08 29.24
N ILE A 521 -16.96 -33.10 30.51
CA ILE A 521 -17.66 -32.50 31.67
C ILE A 521 -17.19 -31.06 31.95
N MET A 522 -16.11 -30.57 31.31
CA MET A 522 -15.64 -29.20 31.54
C MET A 522 -16.56 -28.16 30.89
N ASP A 523 -17.00 -27.20 31.71
CA ASP A 523 -17.82 -26.06 31.29
C ASP A 523 -17.11 -25.17 30.25
N ALA A 524 -17.88 -24.60 29.33
CA ALA A 524 -17.37 -23.82 28.20
C ALA A 524 -16.61 -22.56 28.66
N ASP A 525 -17.04 -21.90 29.75
CA ASP A 525 -16.34 -20.74 30.27
C ASP A 525 -14.98 -21.13 30.88
N VAL A 526 -14.87 -22.30 31.50
CA VAL A 526 -13.61 -22.82 32.04
C VAL A 526 -12.62 -23.13 30.91
N LYS A 527 -13.09 -23.76 29.83
CA LYS A 527 -12.28 -23.98 28.63
C LYS A 527 -11.78 -22.66 28.04
N ASN A 528 -12.65 -21.64 27.95
CA ASN A 528 -12.28 -20.32 27.43
C ASN A 528 -11.24 -19.62 28.31
N ILE A 529 -11.38 -19.69 29.64
CA ILE A 529 -10.40 -19.15 30.60
C ILE A 529 -9.03 -19.80 30.38
N TRP A 530 -8.98 -21.12 30.23
CA TRP A 530 -7.72 -21.82 30.00
C TRP A 530 -7.10 -21.42 28.66
N LEU A 531 -7.89 -21.38 27.58
CA LEU A 531 -7.42 -20.90 26.28
C LEU A 531 -6.82 -19.49 26.38
N MET A 532 -7.51 -18.58 27.08
CA MET A 532 -7.03 -17.20 27.27
C MET A 532 -5.78 -17.12 28.14
N GLN A 533 -5.60 -18.00 29.11
CA GLN A 533 -4.36 -18.08 29.89
C GLN A 533 -3.17 -18.50 29.02
N GLU A 534 -3.31 -19.62 28.29
CA GLU A 534 -2.24 -20.13 27.41
C GLU A 534 -1.91 -19.15 26.27
N LEU A 535 -2.93 -18.58 25.63
CA LEU A 535 -2.74 -17.53 24.63
C LEU A 535 -2.09 -16.29 25.22
N GLY A 536 -2.50 -15.88 26.43
CA GLY A 536 -1.92 -14.75 27.15
C GLY A 536 -0.43 -14.93 27.37
N ASP A 537 0.00 -16.11 27.79
CA ASP A 537 1.42 -16.42 28.02
C ASP A 537 2.22 -16.43 26.70
N LEU A 538 1.69 -17.03 25.63
CA LEU A 538 2.32 -17.02 24.31
C LEU A 538 2.45 -15.61 23.73
N ILE A 539 1.40 -14.81 23.85
CA ILE A 539 1.34 -13.44 23.33
C ILE A 539 2.22 -12.52 24.18
N SER A 540 2.25 -12.69 25.50
CA SER A 540 3.12 -11.91 26.42
C SER A 540 4.59 -12.03 26.03
N ASN A 541 5.05 -13.26 25.75
CA ASN A 541 6.41 -13.56 25.31
C ASN A 541 6.78 -12.88 23.98
N LYS A 542 5.79 -12.51 23.16
CA LYS A 542 5.98 -11.84 21.86
C LYS A 542 5.32 -10.46 21.80
N ARG A 543 4.99 -9.84 22.94
CA ARG A 543 4.16 -8.62 22.98
C ARG A 543 4.70 -7.50 22.12
N GLU A 544 6.02 -7.30 22.11
CA GLU A 544 6.67 -6.23 21.35
C GLU A 544 6.69 -6.48 19.84
N ASN A 545 6.38 -7.70 19.39
CA ASN A 545 6.28 -8.07 17.97
C ASN A 545 4.84 -7.99 17.44
N LEU A 546 3.85 -7.77 18.30
CA LEU A 546 2.43 -7.78 17.96
C LEU A 546 1.86 -6.38 18.20
N ILE A 547 2.17 -5.47 17.27
CA ILE A 547 1.88 -4.05 17.40
C ILE A 547 0.44 -3.76 16.99
N VAL A 548 -0.25 -2.96 17.80
CA VAL A 548 -1.59 -2.45 17.53
C VAL A 548 -1.52 -0.93 17.42
N VAL A 549 -2.07 -0.41 16.34
CA VAL A 549 -1.99 1.01 15.97
C VAL A 549 -3.40 1.59 15.93
N ASP A 550 -3.70 2.54 16.80
CA ASP A 550 -4.97 3.26 16.76
C ASP A 550 -4.88 4.44 15.80
N LEU A 551 -5.77 4.47 14.80
CA LEU A 551 -5.89 5.57 13.84
C LEU A 551 -6.83 6.67 14.32
N ASN A 552 -7.75 6.31 15.23
CA ASN A 552 -8.75 7.19 15.80
C ASN A 552 -8.78 7.08 17.33
N TYR A 553 -9.25 8.16 17.98
CA TYR A 553 -9.32 8.23 19.43
C TYR A 553 -10.37 7.27 19.98
N THR A 554 -10.02 6.57 21.06
CA THR A 554 -10.94 5.74 21.83
C THR A 554 -11.35 6.46 23.10
N CYS A 555 -12.63 6.41 23.43
CA CYS A 555 -13.13 7.01 24.66
C CYS A 555 -12.64 6.24 25.89
N THR A 556 -11.99 6.90 26.83
CA THR A 556 -11.41 6.32 28.06
C THR A 556 -12.47 5.67 28.97
N ARG A 557 -13.74 6.13 28.91
CA ARG A 557 -14.83 5.60 29.76
C ARG A 557 -15.55 4.40 29.17
N CYS A 558 -15.99 4.52 27.91
CA CYS A 558 -16.77 3.45 27.27
C CYS A 558 -15.94 2.53 26.37
N SER A 559 -14.64 2.81 26.20
CA SER A 559 -13.70 2.07 25.37
C SER A 559 -14.11 1.93 23.90
N LYS A 560 -15.03 2.78 23.42
CA LYS A 560 -15.47 2.84 22.03
C LYS A 560 -14.71 3.92 21.26
N ALA A 561 -14.40 3.63 19.99
CA ALA A 561 -13.82 4.63 19.08
C ALA A 561 -14.79 5.81 18.90
N ILE A 562 -14.24 7.03 18.92
CA ILE A 562 -14.98 8.29 18.75
C ILE A 562 -14.97 8.66 17.27
N LEU A 563 -15.97 8.16 16.53
CA LEU A 563 -16.02 8.30 15.07
C LEU A 563 -16.83 9.52 14.60
N SER A 564 -17.81 9.95 15.39
CA SER A 564 -18.69 11.08 15.07
C SER A 564 -19.06 11.87 16.31
N GLY A 565 -19.47 13.12 16.12
CA GLY A 565 -19.87 14.03 17.19
C GLY A 565 -18.68 14.65 17.93
N LEU A 566 -18.91 15.15 19.13
CA LEU A 566 -17.87 15.86 19.89
C LEU A 566 -16.91 14.90 20.59
N ARG A 567 -15.60 15.10 20.34
CA ARG A 567 -14.51 14.56 21.16
C ARG A 567 -14.09 15.61 22.18
N TRP A 568 -14.12 15.23 23.44
CA TRP A 568 -13.62 16.02 24.56
C TRP A 568 -12.29 15.47 25.03
N PHE A 569 -11.32 16.34 25.28
CA PHE A 569 -9.98 15.93 25.68
C PHE A 569 -9.31 16.97 26.57
N CYS A 570 -8.36 16.52 27.39
CA CYS A 570 -7.52 17.39 28.18
C CYS A 570 -6.25 17.75 27.41
N ARG A 571 -5.76 18.99 27.54
CA ARG A 571 -4.46 19.40 26.97
C ARG A 571 -3.27 18.99 27.85
N LYS A 572 -3.51 18.73 29.14
CA LYS A 572 -2.49 18.32 30.12
C LYS A 572 -2.48 16.80 30.36
N CYS A 573 -3.64 16.15 30.31
CA CYS A 573 -3.77 14.70 30.50
C CYS A 573 -3.88 14.01 29.13
N GLU A 574 -2.79 13.39 28.67
CA GLU A 574 -2.70 12.80 27.33
C GLU A 574 -3.74 11.68 27.09
N ASN A 575 -4.07 10.93 28.15
CA ASN A 575 -4.91 9.73 28.05
C ASN A 575 -6.42 9.98 28.19
N LEU A 576 -6.85 11.21 28.53
CA LEU A 576 -8.27 11.48 28.73
C LEU A 576 -8.93 11.90 27.42
N GLN A 577 -9.75 10.99 26.88
CA GLN A 577 -10.54 11.18 25.67
C GLN A 577 -11.99 10.77 25.98
N LEU A 578 -12.94 11.67 25.85
CA LEU A 578 -14.36 11.38 26.12
C LEU A 578 -15.19 11.62 24.86
N CYS A 579 -16.07 10.67 24.56
CA CYS A 579 -17.13 10.91 23.57
C CYS A 579 -18.20 11.82 24.19
N GLN A 580 -18.94 12.53 23.35
CA GLN A 580 -20.02 13.42 23.78
C GLN A 580 -20.94 12.78 24.83
N ARG A 581 -21.43 11.56 24.59
CA ARG A 581 -22.29 10.86 25.55
C ARG A 581 -21.64 10.66 26.93
N CYS A 582 -20.36 10.30 26.98
CA CYS A 582 -19.66 10.08 28.24
C CYS A 582 -19.28 11.37 28.96
N HIS A 583 -19.09 12.47 28.20
CA HIS A 583 -18.91 13.81 28.74
C HIS A 583 -20.23 14.35 29.31
N ASP A 584 -21.34 14.24 28.59
CA ASP A 584 -22.64 14.77 29.03
C ASP A 584 -23.15 14.01 30.27
N GLN A 585 -22.78 12.74 30.42
CA GLN A 585 -22.98 11.97 31.66
C GLN A 585 -22.10 12.44 32.83
N GLU A 586 -21.03 13.20 32.59
CA GLU A 586 -20.25 13.85 33.66
C GLU A 586 -20.87 15.17 34.10
N GLU A 587 -21.68 15.89 33.30
CA GLU A 587 -22.22 17.23 33.63
C GLU A 587 -23.10 17.30 34.89
N GLU A 588 -23.45 16.17 35.51
CA GLU A 588 -23.95 16.14 36.90
C GLU A 588 -22.85 16.50 37.94
N ARG A 589 -21.60 16.72 37.49
CA ARG A 589 -20.48 17.40 38.16
C ARG A 589 -19.77 18.31 37.14
N PRO A 590 -19.36 19.55 37.49
CA PRO A 590 -18.91 20.55 36.52
C PRO A 590 -17.67 20.05 35.74
N GLY A 591 -17.58 20.42 34.45
CA GLY A 591 -16.61 19.96 33.41
C GLY A 591 -15.11 20.18 33.69
N GLU A 592 -14.67 19.69 34.83
CA GLU A 592 -13.32 19.70 35.39
C GLU A 592 -13.02 18.27 35.83
N HIS A 593 -11.86 17.73 35.45
CA HIS A 593 -11.38 16.45 35.97
C HIS A 593 -10.18 16.68 36.89
N THR A 594 -10.16 15.98 38.02
CA THR A 594 -9.06 15.97 39.00
C THR A 594 -8.19 14.73 38.78
N TYR A 595 -6.88 14.91 38.61
CA TYR A 595 -5.92 13.80 38.65
C TYR A 595 -4.63 14.18 39.37
N THR A 596 -4.44 13.65 40.58
CA THR A 596 -3.18 13.13 41.20
C THR A 596 -3.45 12.69 42.64
N MET A 597 -2.61 11.78 43.15
CA MET A 597 -2.61 11.29 44.55
C MET A 597 -2.29 12.39 45.61
N ASP A 598 -1.95 13.62 45.18
CA ASP A 598 -1.51 14.73 46.04
C ASP A 598 -2.25 16.07 45.80
N GLY A 599 -3.47 16.07 45.26
CA GLY A 599 -4.40 17.21 45.41
C GLY A 599 -4.74 18.06 44.17
N GLU A 600 -6.05 18.15 43.90
CA GLU A 600 -6.85 19.31 43.43
C GLU A 600 -6.39 20.21 42.25
N GLU A 601 -5.68 19.75 41.23
CA GLU A 601 -5.68 20.49 39.95
C GLU A 601 -6.88 20.10 39.07
N LYS A 602 -7.79 21.06 38.86
CA LYS A 602 -8.93 20.97 37.96
C LYS A 602 -8.50 21.33 36.54
N HIS A 603 -8.61 20.38 35.62
CA HIS A 603 -8.26 20.59 34.22
C HIS A 603 -9.51 20.77 33.35
N SER A 604 -9.56 21.88 32.60
CA SER A 604 -10.64 22.14 31.63
C SER A 604 -10.51 21.25 30.38
N LEU A 605 -11.65 20.75 29.90
CA LEU A 605 -11.71 19.95 28.68
C LEU A 605 -11.88 20.82 27.42
N SER A 606 -11.09 20.51 26.39
CA SER A 606 -11.25 21.07 25.04
C SER A 606 -12.15 20.15 24.21
N LYS A 607 -12.92 20.72 23.27
CA LYS A 607 -13.77 19.96 22.34
C LYS A 607 -13.36 20.15 20.89
N VAL A 608 -13.45 19.07 20.11
CA VAL A 608 -13.27 19.06 18.65
C VAL A 608 -14.37 18.19 18.05
N ASN A 609 -14.96 18.62 16.94
CA ASN A 609 -15.92 17.81 16.20
C ASN A 609 -15.20 16.71 15.41
N MET A 610 -15.66 15.48 15.55
CA MET A 610 -15.17 14.32 14.80
C MET A 610 -16.14 14.03 13.66
N ASN A 611 -15.59 13.80 12.47
CA ASN A 611 -16.36 13.49 11.26
C ASN A 611 -15.63 12.40 10.46
N VAL A 612 -15.56 11.20 11.03
CA VAL A 612 -14.98 10.02 10.35
C VAL A 612 -16.02 9.42 9.40
N GLN A 613 -15.57 8.91 8.25
CA GLN A 613 -16.44 8.32 7.23
C GLN A 613 -17.35 7.19 7.79
N PRO A 614 -18.67 7.22 7.46
CA PRO A 614 -19.67 6.30 8.04
C PRO A 614 -19.56 4.89 7.47
N THR A 615 -18.94 4.75 6.30
CA THR A 615 -18.57 3.48 5.66
C THR A 615 -17.07 3.49 5.36
N THR A 616 -16.52 2.32 5.14
CA THR A 616 -15.14 2.14 4.63
C THR A 616 -15.12 1.76 3.15
N GLU A 617 -16.20 2.04 2.41
CA GLU A 617 -16.38 1.64 1.01
C GLU A 617 -15.22 2.06 0.13
N ASP A 618 -14.74 1.12 -0.69
CA ASP A 618 -13.66 1.36 -1.64
C ASP A 618 -14.14 1.74 -3.01
N ASN A 619 -13.58 2.84 -3.51
CA ASN A 619 -13.85 3.37 -4.83
C ASN A 619 -12.72 3.02 -5.81
N ASP A 620 -11.69 2.30 -5.35
CA ASP A 620 -10.67 1.72 -6.22
C ASP A 620 -11.25 0.58 -7.06
N VAL A 621 -10.70 0.41 -8.26
CA VAL A 621 -11.07 -0.70 -9.14
C VAL A 621 -10.64 -2.02 -8.49
N ILE A 622 -11.55 -3.01 -8.55
CA ILE A 622 -11.23 -4.39 -8.20
C ILE A 622 -10.35 -4.96 -9.32
N LEU A 623 -9.12 -5.32 -8.96
CA LEU A 623 -8.11 -5.91 -9.84
C LEU A 623 -7.98 -7.40 -9.46
N GLY A 624 -9.01 -8.18 -9.78
CA GLY A 624 -9.21 -9.52 -9.20
C GLY A 624 -8.68 -10.71 -10.00
N ASN A 625 -8.38 -10.55 -11.30
CA ASN A 625 -8.09 -11.70 -12.18
C ASN A 625 -6.64 -12.20 -12.12
N ASN A 626 -5.78 -11.57 -11.34
CA ASN A 626 -4.38 -11.94 -11.30
C ASN A 626 -4.09 -12.98 -10.20
N ASN A 627 -4.43 -14.24 -10.49
CA ASN A 627 -4.32 -15.36 -9.54
C ASN A 627 -2.91 -15.58 -8.97
N THR A 628 -1.87 -15.15 -9.66
CA THR A 628 -0.47 -15.34 -9.24
C THR A 628 -0.04 -14.37 -8.15
N PHE A 629 -0.60 -13.17 -8.10
CA PHE A 629 -0.18 -12.11 -7.16
C PHE A 629 -1.09 -11.96 -5.95
N GLN A 630 -2.07 -12.84 -5.75
CA GLN A 630 -3.09 -12.65 -4.70
C GLN A 630 -2.58 -12.78 -3.26
N THR A 631 -1.57 -13.61 -3.05
CA THR A 631 -0.98 -13.86 -1.74
C THR A 631 0.52 -13.87 -1.87
N ARG A 632 1.19 -13.58 -0.75
CA ARG A 632 2.64 -13.67 -0.65
C ARG A 632 3.19 -15.01 -1.14
N GLN A 633 2.58 -16.11 -0.70
CA GLN A 633 3.04 -17.45 -1.05
C GLN A 633 2.88 -17.72 -2.55
N MET A 634 1.79 -17.27 -3.16
CA MET A 634 1.57 -17.41 -4.60
C MET A 634 2.60 -16.60 -5.41
N PHE A 635 2.90 -15.37 -4.97
CA PHE A 635 3.96 -14.54 -5.58
C PHE A 635 5.31 -15.25 -5.50
N LEU A 636 5.70 -15.72 -4.31
CA LEU A 636 6.98 -16.37 -4.07
C LEU A 636 7.10 -17.64 -4.93
N SER A 637 6.13 -18.53 -4.87
CA SER A 637 6.13 -19.77 -5.67
C SER A 637 6.07 -19.51 -7.17
N PHE A 638 5.40 -18.44 -7.61
CA PHE A 638 5.45 -18.01 -9.00
C PHE A 638 6.86 -17.56 -9.42
N SER A 639 7.54 -16.80 -8.56
CA SER A 639 8.89 -16.31 -8.81
C SER A 639 9.92 -17.43 -8.80
N GLU A 640 9.83 -18.36 -7.84
CA GLU A 640 10.63 -19.58 -7.78
C GLU A 640 10.48 -20.42 -9.04
N LYS A 641 9.24 -20.66 -9.49
CA LYS A 641 8.96 -21.48 -10.67
C LYS A 641 9.58 -20.92 -11.96
N HIS A 642 9.69 -19.59 -12.07
CA HIS A 642 10.22 -18.93 -13.27
C HIS A 642 11.66 -18.43 -13.10
N ASN A 643 12.31 -18.73 -11.97
CA ASN A 643 13.65 -18.24 -11.62
C ASN A 643 13.76 -16.70 -11.62
N TYR A 644 12.67 -16.01 -11.26
CA TYR A 644 12.62 -14.55 -11.10
C TYR A 644 13.30 -14.13 -9.79
N SER A 645 14.63 -14.08 -9.83
CA SER A 645 15.50 -13.78 -8.70
C SER A 645 15.83 -12.29 -8.56
N PHE A 646 16.09 -11.85 -7.32
CA PHE A 646 16.38 -10.47 -6.92
C PHE A 646 17.79 -10.33 -6.30
N ASP A 647 18.68 -11.29 -6.53
CA ASP A 647 19.98 -11.44 -5.86
C ASP A 647 21.09 -10.57 -6.47
N THR A 648 20.96 -10.24 -7.75
CA THR A 648 21.86 -9.36 -8.48
C THR A 648 21.05 -8.31 -9.23
N LEU A 649 21.65 -7.16 -9.52
CA LEU A 649 20.96 -6.09 -10.25
C LEU A 649 20.46 -6.57 -11.63
N ARG A 650 21.26 -7.37 -12.36
CA ARG A 650 20.86 -7.90 -13.68
C ARG A 650 19.61 -8.79 -13.61
N ARG A 651 19.56 -9.68 -12.62
CA ARG A 651 18.43 -10.59 -12.41
C ARG A 651 17.21 -9.82 -11.95
N THR A 652 17.39 -8.86 -11.05
CA THR A 652 16.32 -7.99 -10.56
C THR A 652 15.66 -7.17 -11.67
N LYS A 653 16.46 -6.57 -12.56
CA LYS A 653 15.97 -5.87 -13.76
C LYS A 653 15.12 -6.81 -14.62
N TYR A 654 15.65 -7.98 -14.96
CA TYR A 654 14.95 -8.97 -15.76
C TYR A 654 13.65 -9.46 -15.09
N SER A 655 13.73 -9.90 -13.83
CA SER A 655 12.60 -10.35 -13.01
C SER A 655 11.50 -9.29 -12.91
N SER A 656 11.86 -8.02 -12.65
CA SER A 656 10.89 -6.92 -12.54
C SER A 656 10.18 -6.65 -13.86
N MET A 657 10.91 -6.70 -14.98
CA MET A 657 10.31 -6.53 -16.30
C MET A 657 9.39 -7.70 -16.68
N MET A 658 9.77 -8.93 -16.34
CA MET A 658 8.90 -10.09 -16.53
C MET A 658 7.66 -10.02 -15.66
N ILE A 659 7.78 -9.62 -14.39
CA ILE A 659 6.63 -9.37 -13.51
C ILE A 659 5.70 -8.31 -14.11
N LEU A 660 6.23 -7.19 -14.61
CA LEU A 660 5.44 -6.17 -15.30
C LEU A 660 4.73 -6.74 -16.53
N HIS A 661 5.41 -7.56 -17.33
CA HIS A 661 4.80 -8.23 -18.49
C HIS A 661 3.59 -9.09 -18.08
N HIS A 662 3.71 -9.90 -17.03
CA HIS A 662 2.60 -10.70 -16.49
C HIS A 662 1.45 -9.83 -15.93
N LEU A 663 1.79 -8.74 -15.24
CA LEU A 663 0.79 -7.78 -14.74
C LEU A 663 0.02 -7.11 -15.89
N HIS A 664 0.69 -6.75 -16.99
CA HIS A 664 0.03 -6.15 -18.15
C HIS A 664 -0.79 -7.16 -18.94
N ALA A 665 -0.26 -8.36 -19.22
CA ALA A 665 -0.98 -9.42 -19.93
C ALA A 665 -2.28 -9.82 -19.21
N SER A 666 -2.24 -9.94 -17.87
CA SER A 666 -3.43 -10.25 -17.08
C SER A 666 -4.49 -9.13 -17.13
N ASN A 667 -4.07 -7.86 -17.18
CA ASN A 667 -4.98 -6.73 -17.34
C ASN A 667 -5.61 -6.69 -18.75
N GLU A 668 -4.86 -7.01 -19.80
CA GLU A 668 -5.39 -7.08 -21.17
C GLU A 668 -6.44 -8.18 -21.33
N LEU A 669 -6.21 -9.36 -20.74
CA LEU A 669 -7.18 -10.47 -20.69
C LEU A 669 -8.47 -10.10 -19.94
N HIS A 670 -8.37 -9.33 -18.85
CA HIS A 670 -9.55 -8.80 -18.15
C HIS A 670 -10.36 -7.85 -19.04
N HIS A 671 -9.69 -7.02 -19.84
CA HIS A 671 -10.37 -6.10 -20.75
C HIS A 671 -11.02 -6.80 -21.96
N SER A 672 -10.44 -7.88 -22.49
CA SER A 672 -11.08 -8.64 -23.58
C SER A 672 -12.34 -9.36 -23.11
N GLN A 673 -12.36 -9.87 -21.88
CA GLN A 673 -13.52 -10.52 -21.26
C GLN A 673 -14.61 -9.50 -20.85
N ILE A 674 -14.24 -8.29 -20.44
CA ILE A 674 -15.18 -7.19 -20.16
C ILE A 674 -15.69 -6.52 -21.45
N SER A 675 -14.93 -6.55 -22.55
CA SER A 675 -15.37 -5.97 -23.83
C SER A 675 -16.52 -6.74 -24.50
N THR A 676 -16.72 -8.01 -24.14
CA THR A 676 -17.96 -8.75 -24.44
C THR A 676 -19.16 -8.30 -23.60
N GLY A 677 -18.93 -7.48 -22.57
CA GLY A 677 -19.92 -6.87 -21.67
C GLY A 677 -19.75 -5.35 -21.55
N GLY A 678 -19.66 -4.64 -22.68
CA GLY A 678 -19.98 -3.21 -22.81
C GLY A 678 -19.59 -2.26 -21.68
N LEU A 679 -18.31 -2.11 -21.35
CA LEU A 679 -17.86 -0.95 -20.57
C LEU A 679 -17.94 0.30 -21.48
N LEU A 680 -18.87 1.23 -21.18
CA LEU A 680 -18.95 2.51 -21.90
C LEU A 680 -17.61 3.24 -21.79
N LYS A 681 -17.01 3.59 -22.92
CA LYS A 681 -15.83 4.47 -22.99
C LYS A 681 -16.08 5.73 -22.15
N VAL A 682 -15.36 5.90 -21.05
CA VAL A 682 -15.51 7.03 -20.15
C VAL A 682 -14.56 8.13 -20.61
N THR A 683 -15.08 9.25 -21.06
CA THR A 683 -14.26 10.41 -21.48
C THR A 683 -14.33 11.52 -20.43
N CYS A 684 -13.20 12.22 -20.25
CA CYS A 684 -13.19 13.47 -19.50
C CYS A 684 -13.96 14.54 -20.29
N MET A 685 -14.98 15.16 -19.69
CA MET A 685 -15.77 16.19 -20.37
C MET A 685 -15.00 17.50 -20.59
N GLY A 686 -13.92 17.73 -19.82
CA GLY A 686 -13.03 18.87 -19.99
C GLY A 686 -12.05 18.78 -21.17
N CYS A 687 -11.33 17.65 -21.33
CA CYS A 687 -10.30 17.48 -22.39
C CYS A 687 -10.63 16.42 -23.43
N GLN A 688 -11.78 15.74 -23.34
CA GLN A 688 -12.25 14.67 -24.23
C GLN A 688 -11.32 13.45 -24.35
N LYS A 689 -10.30 13.34 -23.50
CA LYS A 689 -9.44 12.16 -23.42
C LYS A 689 -10.17 11.01 -22.73
N ASP A 690 -9.86 9.79 -23.17
CA ASP A 690 -10.31 8.56 -22.51
C ASP A 690 -9.71 8.47 -21.10
N VAL A 691 -10.57 8.33 -20.10
CA VAL A 691 -10.18 8.19 -18.69
C VAL A 691 -10.58 6.83 -18.12
N SER A 692 -10.98 5.87 -18.96
CA SER A 692 -11.45 4.55 -18.53
C SER A 692 -10.39 3.75 -17.74
N ARG A 693 -9.11 4.09 -17.89
CA ARG A 693 -7.96 3.46 -17.20
C ARG A 693 -7.28 4.36 -16.15
N THR A 694 -7.86 5.52 -15.86
CA THR A 694 -7.24 6.54 -15.01
C THR A 694 -8.24 7.10 -14.00
N ILE A 695 -7.72 7.73 -12.97
CA ILE A 695 -8.51 8.42 -11.95
C ILE A 695 -9.23 9.64 -12.54
N TYR A 696 -10.54 9.77 -12.29
CA TYR A 696 -11.31 10.96 -12.66
C TYR A 696 -12.27 11.38 -11.54
N TYR A 697 -12.74 12.63 -11.60
CA TYR A 697 -13.66 13.20 -10.64
C TYR A 697 -15.06 13.25 -11.26
N THR A 698 -16.05 12.73 -10.54
CA THR A 698 -17.47 12.84 -10.90
C THR A 698 -18.13 13.85 -9.98
N CYS A 699 -18.94 14.74 -10.54
CA CYS A 699 -19.75 15.65 -9.74
C CYS A 699 -20.69 14.86 -8.80
N LEU A 700 -20.67 15.17 -7.51
CA LEU A 700 -21.52 14.61 -6.45
C LEU A 700 -23.00 14.93 -6.66
N VAL A 701 -23.30 15.94 -7.48
CA VAL A 701 -24.66 16.27 -7.86
C VAL A 701 -25.12 15.27 -8.91
N SER A 702 -26.04 14.39 -8.52
CA SER A 702 -26.57 13.29 -9.34
C SER A 702 -27.20 13.75 -10.67
N SER A 703 -27.67 15.00 -10.77
CA SER A 703 -28.20 15.58 -12.00
C SER A 703 -27.13 16.11 -12.97
N CYS A 704 -25.88 16.24 -12.53
CA CYS A 704 -24.84 16.96 -13.28
C CYS A 704 -24.03 16.04 -14.21
N ASN A 705 -23.81 14.78 -13.85
CA ASN A 705 -23.05 13.78 -14.62
C ASN A 705 -21.66 14.21 -15.15
N TYR A 706 -21.12 15.36 -14.69
CA TYR A 706 -19.89 15.93 -15.19
C TYR A 706 -18.68 15.14 -14.69
N ARG A 707 -17.75 14.82 -15.61
CA ARG A 707 -16.53 14.02 -15.35
C ARG A 707 -15.28 14.79 -15.75
N ALA A 708 -14.31 14.91 -14.86
CA ALA A 708 -13.04 15.59 -15.11
C ALA A 708 -11.85 14.69 -14.77
N CYS A 709 -10.87 14.55 -15.68
CA CYS A 709 -9.61 13.89 -15.34
C CYS A 709 -8.85 14.71 -14.27
N THR A 710 -7.92 14.08 -13.55
CA THR A 710 -7.11 14.73 -12.52
C THR A 710 -6.41 15.99 -13.02
N SER A 711 -5.89 15.97 -14.25
CA SER A 711 -5.27 17.15 -14.87
C SER A 711 -6.28 18.29 -15.04
N CYS A 712 -7.46 18.04 -15.61
CA CYS A 712 -8.49 19.05 -15.79
C CYS A 712 -9.03 19.58 -14.46
N ASN A 713 -9.22 18.72 -13.46
CA ASN A 713 -9.67 19.13 -12.14
C ASN A 713 -8.64 20.07 -11.45
N ASN A 714 -7.35 19.75 -11.56
CA ASN A 714 -6.29 20.53 -10.90
C ASN A 714 -5.92 21.82 -11.65
N SER A 715 -6.02 21.83 -12.98
CA SER A 715 -5.61 22.98 -13.81
C SER A 715 -6.70 24.03 -13.96
N ASN A 716 -7.97 23.69 -13.72
CA ASN A 716 -9.09 24.56 -14.03
C ASN A 716 -9.78 25.08 -12.76
N ASN A 717 -9.35 26.25 -12.26
CA ASN A 717 -9.88 26.90 -11.06
C ASN A 717 -11.38 27.23 -11.09
N VAL A 718 -12.04 27.04 -12.24
CA VAL A 718 -13.47 27.24 -12.46
C VAL A 718 -14.27 25.95 -12.23
N LEU A 719 -13.72 24.77 -12.54
CA LEU A 719 -14.45 23.50 -12.42
C LEU A 719 -14.88 23.17 -10.98
N PRO A 720 -14.02 23.33 -9.95
CA PRO A 720 -14.43 23.17 -8.55
C PRO A 720 -15.43 24.22 -8.06
N ARG A 721 -15.70 25.29 -8.83
CA ARG A 721 -16.68 26.32 -8.50
C ARG A 721 -18.08 25.99 -9.03
N ILE A 722 -18.17 25.17 -10.07
CA ILE A 722 -19.43 24.80 -10.74
C ILE A 722 -19.86 23.38 -10.35
N HIS A 723 -18.90 22.50 -10.08
CA HIS A 723 -19.15 21.10 -9.76
C HIS A 723 -18.67 20.76 -8.35
N LEU A 724 -19.54 20.09 -7.58
CA LEU A 724 -19.18 19.57 -6.27
C LEU A 724 -18.43 18.25 -6.47
N PHE A 725 -17.10 18.27 -6.44
CA PHE A 725 -16.32 17.03 -6.53
C PHE A 725 -16.06 16.43 -5.14
N PRO A 726 -15.98 15.10 -5.02
CA PRO A 726 -15.51 14.47 -3.80
C PRO A 726 -14.06 14.84 -3.48
N VAL A 727 -13.70 14.70 -2.20
CA VAL A 727 -12.29 14.77 -1.75
C VAL A 727 -11.47 13.65 -2.41
N VAL A 728 -12.10 12.51 -2.70
CA VAL A 728 -11.49 11.34 -3.30
C VAL A 728 -12.08 11.11 -4.69
N PRO A 729 -11.24 11.06 -5.74
CA PRO A 729 -11.73 10.76 -7.09
C PRO A 729 -12.30 9.34 -7.20
N SER A 730 -12.94 9.01 -8.32
CA SER A 730 -13.60 7.74 -8.54
C SER A 730 -13.22 7.15 -9.90
N ILE A 731 -13.30 5.82 -10.01
CA ILE A 731 -13.06 5.13 -11.27
C ILE A 731 -14.37 4.56 -11.85
N HIS A 732 -15.41 4.30 -11.03
CA HIS A 732 -16.68 3.65 -11.47
C HIS A 732 -17.96 4.07 -10.70
N GLY A 733 -18.15 5.35 -10.34
CA GLY A 733 -19.44 5.81 -9.79
C GLY A 733 -19.34 6.78 -8.61
N ILE A 734 -20.46 6.96 -7.89
CA ILE A 734 -20.63 8.00 -6.87
C ILE A 734 -19.70 7.71 -5.67
N PRO A 735 -18.75 8.60 -5.37
CA PRO A 735 -17.85 8.49 -4.21
C PRO A 735 -18.64 8.60 -2.88
N PRO A 736 -18.13 8.06 -1.75
CA PRO A 736 -18.76 8.19 -0.44
C PRO A 736 -18.79 9.67 -0.04
N ILE A 737 -20.00 10.17 0.18
CA ILE A 737 -20.24 11.56 0.59
C ILE A 737 -19.90 11.65 2.10
N PRO A 738 -18.98 12.53 2.52
CA PRO A 738 -18.72 12.77 3.96
C PRO A 738 -20.02 13.10 4.69
N ILE A 739 -20.22 12.62 5.93
CA ILE A 739 -21.48 12.80 6.69
C ILE A 739 -21.92 14.28 6.70
N GLY A 740 -20.98 15.18 6.97
CA GLY A 740 -21.24 16.62 6.94
C GLY A 740 -21.70 17.16 5.58
N ALA A 741 -21.17 16.63 4.46
CA ALA A 741 -21.57 17.05 3.12
C ALA A 741 -22.94 16.45 2.73
N PHE A 742 -23.23 15.22 3.18
CA PHE A 742 -24.53 14.57 2.98
C PHE A 742 -25.62 15.29 3.76
N GLU A 743 -25.39 15.61 5.05
CA GLU A 743 -26.30 16.41 5.87
C GLU A 743 -26.58 17.79 5.27
N ILE A 744 -25.56 18.44 4.69
CA ILE A 744 -25.73 19.74 4.03
C ILE A 744 -26.52 19.59 2.73
N LEU A 745 -26.22 18.57 1.92
CA LEU A 745 -26.92 18.32 0.66
C LEU A 745 -28.39 17.98 0.91
N GLU A 746 -28.69 17.12 1.88
CA GLU A 746 -30.06 16.80 2.27
C GLU A 746 -30.77 18.01 2.86
N ALA A 747 -30.10 18.83 3.68
CA ALA A 747 -30.68 20.06 4.21
C ALA A 747 -30.96 21.11 3.10
N LEU A 748 -30.10 21.21 2.09
CA LEU A 748 -30.30 22.05 0.90
C LEU A 748 -31.48 21.57 0.06
N LEU A 749 -31.52 20.27 -0.27
CA LEU A 749 -32.60 19.65 -1.03
C LEU A 749 -33.94 19.75 -0.30
N HIS A 750 -33.94 19.48 1.00
CA HIS A 750 -35.12 19.61 1.84
C HIS A 750 -35.59 21.06 1.92
N ALA A 751 -34.69 22.02 2.22
CA ALA A 751 -35.04 23.42 2.35
C ALA A 751 -35.62 24.00 1.05
N HIS A 752 -35.11 23.56 -0.10
CA HIS A 752 -35.62 23.93 -1.43
C HIS A 752 -37.05 23.39 -1.66
N ALA A 753 -37.30 22.11 -1.36
CA ALA A 753 -38.62 21.49 -1.53
C ALA A 753 -39.64 21.94 -0.46
N CYS A 754 -39.17 22.46 0.67
CA CYS A 754 -40.01 22.79 1.81
C CYS A 754 -40.74 24.13 1.61
N LYS A 755 -42.08 24.13 1.65
CA LYS A 755 -42.92 25.32 1.43
C LYS A 755 -43.10 26.22 2.66
N HIS A 756 -42.59 25.84 3.84
CA HIS A 756 -42.68 26.67 5.04
C HIS A 756 -41.78 27.91 4.92
N THR A 757 -42.34 29.12 4.93
CA THR A 757 -41.54 30.36 4.95
C THR A 757 -40.72 30.48 6.24
N SER A 758 -39.72 31.36 6.26
CA SER A 758 -38.78 31.62 7.38
C SER A 758 -39.43 31.85 8.77
N THR A 759 -40.75 32.03 8.82
CA THR A 759 -41.56 32.23 10.03
C THR A 759 -42.26 30.97 10.54
N GLY A 760 -42.34 29.89 9.75
CA GLY A 760 -42.88 28.59 10.15
C GLY A 760 -41.77 27.57 10.38
N SER A 761 -41.61 27.08 11.61
CA SER A 761 -40.56 26.13 11.94
C SER A 761 -40.81 24.76 11.31
N CYS A 762 -40.07 24.45 10.25
CA CYS A 762 -39.97 23.09 9.76
C CYS A 762 -39.22 22.22 10.78
N SER A 763 -39.70 21.00 11.02
CA SER A 763 -39.09 20.05 11.97
C SER A 763 -37.80 19.40 11.44
N TYR A 764 -37.45 19.58 10.17
CA TYR A 764 -36.25 19.01 9.58
C TYR A 764 -34.99 19.75 10.05
N PRO A 765 -33.92 19.04 10.49
CA PRO A 765 -32.70 19.65 11.00
C PRO A 765 -32.12 20.68 10.03
N ARG A 766 -31.78 21.88 10.52
CA ARG A 766 -31.13 22.97 9.77
C ARG A 766 -31.93 23.57 8.59
N CYS A 767 -33.20 23.20 8.38
CA CYS A 767 -34.04 23.74 7.30
C CYS A 767 -34.24 25.27 7.42
N SER A 768 -34.44 25.79 8.63
CA SER A 768 -34.58 27.24 8.89
C SER A 768 -33.29 28.01 8.57
N ASP A 769 -32.15 27.43 8.90
CA ASP A 769 -30.83 28.05 8.67
C ASP A 769 -30.58 28.14 7.16
N VAL A 770 -30.79 27.05 6.42
CA VAL A 770 -30.61 27.02 4.97
C VAL A 770 -31.58 27.95 4.24
N LYS A 771 -32.83 28.09 4.68
CA LYS A 771 -33.77 29.07 4.10
C LYS A 771 -33.37 30.50 4.35
N THR A 772 -32.81 30.78 5.53
CA THR A 772 -32.24 32.09 5.84
C THR A 772 -31.06 32.40 4.93
N LEU A 773 -30.27 31.37 4.58
CA LEU A 773 -29.18 31.47 3.61
C LEU A 773 -29.68 31.78 2.19
N PHE A 774 -30.70 31.06 1.70
CA PHE A 774 -31.32 31.33 0.39
C PHE A 774 -31.89 32.74 0.31
N ASN A 775 -32.67 33.17 1.31
CA ASN A 775 -33.22 34.52 1.32
C ASN A 775 -32.14 35.60 1.44
N HIS A 776 -31.04 35.31 2.14
CA HIS A 776 -29.92 36.24 2.27
C HIS A 776 -29.10 36.31 0.97
N SER A 777 -28.95 35.20 0.24
CA SER A 777 -28.15 35.13 -0.99
C SER A 777 -28.72 36.00 -2.10
N GLU A 778 -30.04 36.10 -2.18
CA GLU A 778 -30.77 36.92 -3.18
C GLU A 778 -30.49 38.42 -3.02
N VAL A 779 -30.18 38.88 -1.81
CA VAL A 779 -29.99 40.31 -1.49
C VAL A 779 -28.56 40.68 -1.09
N CYS A 780 -27.63 39.71 -1.03
CA CYS A 780 -26.27 39.96 -0.59
C CYS A 780 -25.36 40.43 -1.73
N GLU A 781 -25.08 41.73 -1.77
CA GLU A 781 -24.20 42.36 -2.76
C GLU A 781 -22.71 42.44 -2.33
N LYS A 782 -22.37 42.01 -1.11
CA LYS A 782 -21.00 42.15 -0.57
C LYS A 782 -20.07 41.04 -1.05
N GLN A 783 -18.85 41.40 -1.49
CA GLN A 783 -17.79 40.44 -1.82
C GLN A 783 -17.24 39.70 -0.58
N ARG A 784 -16.59 38.56 -0.85
CA ARG A 784 -16.03 37.56 0.09
C ARG A 784 -15.60 38.15 1.44
N GLY A 785 -16.19 37.66 2.53
CA GLY A 785 -15.73 37.91 3.91
C GLY A 785 -16.24 39.20 4.59
N ALA A 786 -16.92 40.10 3.87
CA ALA A 786 -17.41 41.37 4.43
C ALA A 786 -18.85 41.32 5.00
N CYS A 787 -19.51 40.15 4.92
CA CYS A 787 -20.86 39.94 5.46
C CYS A 787 -20.80 38.98 6.66
N ASN A 788 -21.25 39.44 7.83
CA ASN A 788 -21.28 38.64 9.05
C ASN A 788 -22.20 37.42 8.93
N THR A 789 -23.34 37.55 8.23
CA THR A 789 -24.24 36.41 7.98
C THR A 789 -23.57 35.35 7.12
N CYS A 790 -22.94 35.73 6.00
CA CYS A 790 -22.15 34.80 5.18
C CYS A 790 -21.00 34.17 5.96
N THR A 791 -20.34 34.93 6.84
CA THR A 791 -19.19 34.45 7.64
C THR A 791 -19.61 33.49 8.75
N ASN A 792 -20.74 33.73 9.40
CA ASN A 792 -21.30 32.82 10.40
C ASN A 792 -21.79 31.51 9.78
N PHE A 793 -22.40 31.56 8.60
CA PHE A 793 -22.73 30.34 7.85
C PHE A 793 -21.44 29.61 7.46
N ARG A 794 -20.46 30.31 6.89
CA ARG A 794 -19.14 29.76 6.55
C ARG A 794 -18.50 28.99 7.72
N MET A 795 -18.38 29.60 8.89
CA MET A 795 -17.79 28.96 10.09
C MET A 795 -18.58 27.73 10.58
N ARG A 796 -19.89 27.69 10.34
CA ARG A 796 -20.75 26.55 10.75
C ARG A 796 -20.69 25.38 9.78
N TYR A 797 -20.40 25.61 8.50
CA TYR A 797 -20.44 24.59 7.44
C TYR A 797 -19.06 24.24 6.84
N GLU A 798 -17.99 24.95 7.22
CA GLU A 798 -16.58 24.69 6.81
C GLU A 798 -16.06 23.29 7.20
N GLY A 799 -16.67 22.62 8.19
CA GLY A 799 -16.23 21.29 8.66
C GLY A 799 -16.62 20.11 7.76
N ALA A 800 -17.35 20.34 6.67
CA ALA A 800 -17.96 19.27 5.86
C ALA A 800 -17.30 19.03 4.49
N VAL A 801 -16.57 20.02 3.96
CA VAL A 801 -15.97 19.96 2.62
C VAL A 801 -14.53 20.49 2.70
N GLN A 802 -13.60 19.66 3.18
CA GLN A 802 -12.19 20.00 3.17
C GLN A 802 -11.58 19.64 1.81
N TYR A 803 -11.22 20.67 1.04
CA TYR A 803 -10.27 20.59 -0.07
C TYR A 803 -8.98 21.28 0.39
N GLU A 804 -7.97 20.50 0.79
CA GLU A 804 -6.60 21.00 0.93
C GLU A 804 -5.94 20.96 -0.45
N SER A 805 -5.86 22.10 -1.13
CA SER A 805 -4.85 22.31 -2.16
C SER A 805 -3.77 23.26 -1.67
N SER A 806 -2.58 23.08 -2.21
CA SER A 806 -1.34 23.81 -1.93
C SER A 806 -1.38 25.32 -2.23
N HIS A 807 -2.54 25.87 -2.61
CA HIS A 807 -2.75 27.31 -2.90
C HIS A 807 -3.92 27.93 -2.13
N GLY A 808 -4.42 27.27 -1.08
CA GLY A 808 -5.45 27.82 -0.19
C GLY A 808 -6.84 27.21 -0.40
N VAL A 809 -7.63 27.27 0.67
CA VAL A 809 -9.00 26.72 0.78
C VAL A 809 -9.88 27.27 -0.35
N VAL A 810 -10.44 26.39 -1.18
CA VAL A 810 -11.46 26.77 -2.16
C VAL A 810 -12.76 27.03 -1.41
N VAL A 811 -13.06 28.32 -1.21
CA VAL A 811 -14.25 28.81 -0.52
C VAL A 811 -15.45 28.79 -1.47
N PHE A 812 -16.45 27.95 -1.22
CA PHE A 812 -17.77 28.11 -1.82
C PHE A 812 -18.40 29.40 -1.29
N SER A 813 -18.74 30.33 -2.17
CA SER A 813 -19.60 31.45 -1.82
C SER A 813 -21.05 30.99 -1.72
N VAL A 814 -21.87 31.75 -0.99
CA VAL A 814 -23.31 31.51 -0.91
C VAL A 814 -23.95 31.56 -2.31
N LYS A 815 -23.39 32.36 -3.23
CA LYS A 815 -23.80 32.36 -4.64
C LYS A 815 -23.43 31.05 -5.33
N ASP A 816 -22.27 30.45 -5.06
CA ASP A 816 -21.86 29.18 -5.67
C ASP A 816 -22.77 28.02 -5.24
N LEU A 817 -23.23 28.02 -3.98
CA LEU A 817 -24.22 27.04 -3.47
C LEU A 817 -25.63 27.21 -4.07
N VAL A 818 -25.97 28.43 -4.49
CA VAL A 818 -27.26 28.75 -5.13
C VAL A 818 -27.17 28.57 -6.65
N THR A 819 -25.99 28.68 -7.26
CA THR A 819 -25.80 28.44 -8.70
C THR A 819 -25.77 26.93 -9.04
N LEU A 820 -25.66 26.08 -8.03
CA LEU A 820 -25.89 24.62 -8.11
C LEU A 820 -27.38 24.26 -8.26
N GLN A 821 -28.29 25.23 -8.07
CA GLN A 821 -29.71 25.16 -8.43
C GLN A 821 -29.88 25.37 -9.94
#